data_AF-E2NGM6-F1
#
_entry.id   AF-E2NGM6-F1
#
_cell.length_a   1.000
_cell.length_b   1.000
_cell.length_c   1.000
_cell.angle_alpha   90.00
_cell.angle_beta   90.00
_cell.angle_gamma   90.00
#
_symmetry.space_group_name_H-M   'P 1'
#
loop_
_entity.id
_entity.type
_entity.pdbx_description
1 polymer ?
#
loop_
_entity_poly.entity_id
_entity_poly.type
_entity_poly.pdbx_seq_one_letter_code
_entity_poly.pdbx_strand_id
1 'polypeptide(L)'
;MIKRKITKVIVACLMLLFLLSTGIFIFRGSLLRHIADKRITRLEQRYGLDISYNKLHMKGLNTISIDGLNVVPQKRDTLLSLQSLNIRIGLWKLLWGDIKIKEVRLDGLSLNFIKKDSTANYDFLFLPSSEVTASNESNTSTDYTRRINTTLNLLFGLLPGNGELTHLTITERKDHNFVSFRIPRFVIDDYHFQSEITVLEDSLNQQWNIEGEFNPSERRLHATLHAPQLTVPYIHRRFGAEVQFDSLTCNFSQEKTNNGLTCLVGQSEVRGLQVYHKRLSPETINLDRGQLDFHVNVSPQAVELDSTSLVRFNALTFHPYLKAECIGKSTDKKEWHFIASVRKPWFPSEELFGSLPKGLFENLEGLGTTGQLAYHFLLDVDFSQLDSLKFESELKEKDFRILHYGKTDLGKMSDEFIYTAYENGQPVYTFPVGPSWENFTPLDSISPLLQMSVMQSEDGAFFYHRGFLPDAMREALIHDLEVRKFARGGSTISMQLVKNVFLNRNKNIARKLEEALIVWLIETEHLTPKARMYEVYLNIAEWGPMVYGIHEAASFYFNKRPSQLSLEESIFLASIVPKPKHFKNSFTADGRLQESQEGYFRLIAERLAKKEVITDAQAAQVNINNVVLKGVAKSSFVSESWQ
;
A
#
# COMPACT_ATOMS: atom_id res chain seq x y z
N MET A 1 11.97 -38.91 74.92
CA MET A 1 12.66 -39.58 73.77
C MET A 1 12.27 -39.04 72.39
N ILE A 2 11.06 -38.49 72.19
CA ILE A 2 10.56 -38.06 70.86
C ILE A 2 11.24 -36.79 70.32
N LYS A 3 11.48 -35.76 71.16
CA LYS A 3 12.19 -34.52 70.75
C LYS A 3 13.58 -34.80 70.14
N ARG A 4 14.37 -35.71 70.73
CA ARG A 4 15.72 -36.05 70.27
C ARG A 4 15.75 -36.82 68.93
N LYS A 5 14.68 -37.56 68.58
CA LYS A 5 14.53 -38.21 67.27
C LYS A 5 14.13 -37.20 66.19
N ILE A 6 13.21 -36.28 66.49
CA ILE A 6 12.78 -35.23 65.57
C ILE A 6 13.96 -34.29 65.24
N THR A 7 14.74 -33.87 66.23
CA THR A 7 15.94 -33.03 65.98
C THR A 7 16.98 -33.75 65.11
N LYS A 8 17.18 -35.07 65.30
CA LYS A 8 18.09 -35.86 64.46
C LYS A 8 17.59 -36.00 63.01
N VAL A 9 16.28 -36.13 62.80
CA VAL A 9 15.68 -36.17 61.45
C VAL A 9 15.77 -34.82 60.77
N ILE A 10 15.52 -33.72 61.48
CA ILE A 10 15.67 -32.36 60.94
C ILE A 10 17.14 -32.07 60.58
N VAL A 11 18.08 -32.41 61.45
CA VAL A 11 19.52 -32.23 61.20
C VAL A 11 19.99 -33.13 60.05
N ALA A 12 19.49 -34.36 59.93
CA ALA A 12 19.78 -35.25 58.81
C ALA A 12 19.21 -34.73 57.48
N CYS A 13 17.97 -34.19 57.47
CA CYS A 13 17.39 -33.54 56.30
C CYS A 13 18.14 -32.27 55.90
N LEU A 14 18.57 -31.45 56.87
CA LEU A 14 19.38 -30.25 56.61
C LEU A 14 20.77 -30.62 56.09
N MET A 15 21.41 -31.67 56.62
CA MET A 15 22.67 -32.18 56.07
C MET A 15 22.50 -32.78 54.68
N LEU A 16 21.40 -33.48 54.40
CA LEU A 16 21.11 -34.02 53.08
C LEU A 16 20.84 -32.90 52.06
N LEU A 17 20.06 -31.88 52.45
CA LEU A 17 19.85 -30.66 51.66
C LEU A 17 21.15 -29.89 51.44
N PHE A 18 22.00 -29.80 52.47
CA PHE A 18 23.31 -29.19 52.36
C PHE A 18 24.20 -29.99 51.40
N LEU A 19 24.33 -31.30 51.57
CA LEU A 19 25.09 -32.19 50.68
C LEU A 19 24.57 -32.19 49.24
N LEU A 20 23.25 -32.17 49.04
CA LEU A 20 22.63 -32.01 47.73
C LEU A 20 22.91 -30.62 47.14
N SER A 21 22.83 -29.56 47.95
CA SER A 21 23.16 -28.20 47.50
C SER A 21 24.64 -28.05 47.16
N THR A 22 25.52 -28.67 47.93
CA THR A 22 26.97 -28.68 47.72
C THR A 22 27.32 -29.55 46.53
N GLY A 23 26.65 -30.69 46.35
CA GLY A 23 26.77 -31.54 45.16
C GLY A 23 26.31 -30.82 43.90
N ILE A 24 25.13 -30.20 43.92
CA ILE A 24 24.64 -29.35 42.81
C ILE A 24 25.61 -28.20 42.56
N PHE A 25 26.15 -27.57 43.61
CA PHE A 25 27.14 -26.51 43.48
C PHE A 25 28.42 -27.01 42.80
N ILE A 26 28.97 -28.15 43.22
CA ILE A 26 30.20 -28.72 42.66
C ILE A 26 29.98 -29.17 41.21
N PHE A 27 28.87 -29.85 40.92
CA PHE A 27 28.59 -30.42 39.60
C PHE A 27 27.88 -29.44 38.63
N ARG A 28 27.51 -28.22 39.05
CA ARG A 28 26.75 -27.26 38.24
C ARG A 28 27.34 -27.00 36.86
N GLY A 29 28.66 -26.89 36.77
CA GLY A 29 29.35 -26.64 35.50
C GLY A 29 29.33 -27.87 34.58
N SER A 30 29.30 -29.08 35.14
CA SER A 30 29.15 -30.32 34.36
C SER A 30 27.71 -30.53 33.91
N LEU A 31 26.75 -30.25 34.79
CA LEU A 31 25.33 -30.33 34.48
C LEU A 31 24.93 -29.32 33.40
N LEU A 32 25.40 -28.07 33.52
CA LEU A 32 25.16 -27.02 32.53
C LEU A 32 25.69 -27.42 31.15
N ARG A 33 26.93 -27.93 31.08
CA ARG A 33 27.53 -28.43 29.84
C ARG A 33 26.72 -29.59 29.26
N HIS A 34 26.37 -30.59 30.07
CA HIS A 34 25.56 -31.71 29.62
C HIS A 34 24.20 -31.28 29.05
N ILE A 35 23.52 -30.31 29.69
CA ILE A 35 22.25 -29.76 29.20
C ILE A 35 22.46 -28.98 27.89
N ALA A 36 23.51 -28.16 27.84
CA ALA A 36 23.85 -27.37 26.66
C ALA A 36 24.19 -28.27 25.47
N ASP A 37 25.10 -29.23 25.64
CA ASP A 37 25.51 -30.17 24.60
C ASP A 37 24.30 -30.94 24.06
N LYS A 38 23.42 -31.45 24.95
CA LYS A 38 22.18 -32.12 24.52
C LYS A 38 21.26 -31.23 23.69
N ARG A 39 21.15 -29.94 24.01
CA ARG A 39 20.35 -28.98 23.22
C ARG A 39 21.05 -28.59 21.92
N ILE A 40 22.36 -28.38 21.96
CA ILE A 40 23.20 -28.05 20.81
C ILE A 40 23.11 -29.18 19.78
N THR A 41 23.40 -30.43 20.17
CA THR A 41 23.32 -31.58 19.26
C THR A 41 21.95 -31.72 18.60
N ARG A 42 20.85 -31.43 19.32
CA ARG A 42 19.51 -31.41 18.73
C ARG A 42 19.35 -30.32 17.68
N LEU A 43 19.86 -29.12 17.93
CA LEU A 43 19.81 -28.00 16.98
C LEU A 43 20.68 -28.28 15.75
N GLU A 44 21.90 -28.80 15.96
CA GLU A 44 22.82 -29.20 14.90
C GLU A 44 22.21 -30.26 13.98
N GLN A 45 21.64 -31.32 14.55
CA GLN A 45 20.97 -32.38 13.80
C GLN A 45 19.71 -31.90 13.08
N ARG A 46 18.91 -31.05 13.73
CA ARG A 46 17.62 -30.59 13.18
C ARG A 46 17.80 -29.58 12.05
N TYR A 47 18.73 -28.65 12.21
CA TYR A 47 18.87 -27.51 11.31
C TYR A 47 20.14 -27.55 10.45
N GLY A 48 20.99 -28.57 10.59
CA GLY A 48 22.25 -28.66 9.87
C GLY A 48 23.18 -27.51 10.26
N LEU A 49 23.34 -27.27 11.55
CA LEU A 49 24.20 -26.22 12.11
C LEU A 49 25.45 -26.85 12.73
N ASP A 50 26.52 -26.08 12.79
CA ASP A 50 27.71 -26.31 13.59
C ASP A 50 27.75 -25.22 14.65
N ILE A 51 27.55 -25.60 15.92
CA ILE A 51 27.47 -24.66 17.05
C ILE A 51 28.62 -24.94 17.99
N SER A 52 29.61 -24.05 17.96
CA SER A 52 30.81 -24.15 18.79
C SER A 52 30.85 -23.04 19.84
N TYR A 53 31.43 -23.31 21.01
CA TYR A 53 31.74 -22.30 22.03
C TYR A 53 33.12 -22.56 22.65
N ASN A 54 33.86 -21.50 23.02
CA ASN A 54 35.17 -21.66 23.66
C ASN A 54 35.03 -22.10 25.12
N LYS A 55 34.09 -21.50 25.84
CA LYS A 55 33.88 -21.77 27.27
C LYS A 55 32.43 -21.56 27.68
N LEU A 56 31.87 -22.54 28.39
CA LEU A 56 30.55 -22.47 29.03
C LEU A 56 30.70 -22.79 30.51
N HIS A 57 30.35 -21.86 31.38
CA HIS A 57 30.49 -22.04 32.82
C HIS A 57 29.48 -21.21 33.62
N MET A 58 29.31 -21.54 34.90
CA MET A 58 28.55 -20.71 35.83
C MET A 58 29.48 -19.82 36.66
N LYS A 59 29.28 -18.51 36.59
CA LYS A 59 29.89 -17.54 37.52
C LYS A 59 28.99 -17.43 38.76
N GLY A 60 29.52 -17.78 39.93
CA GLY A 60 28.74 -17.85 41.16
C GLY A 60 27.62 -18.92 41.10
N LEU A 61 26.46 -18.60 41.69
CA LEU A 61 25.30 -19.50 41.80
C LEU A 61 24.25 -19.33 40.69
N ASN A 62 24.22 -18.18 40.02
CA ASN A 62 23.08 -17.79 39.18
C ASN A 62 23.44 -17.11 37.87
N THR A 63 24.72 -16.99 37.54
CA THR A 63 25.16 -16.37 36.29
C THR A 63 25.72 -17.42 35.37
N ILE A 64 25.16 -17.54 34.17
CA ILE A 64 25.67 -18.39 33.09
C ILE A 64 26.56 -17.52 32.21
N SER A 65 27.78 -17.97 31.93
CA SER A 65 28.76 -17.29 31.08
C SER A 65 29.09 -18.18 29.89
N ILE A 66 28.96 -17.62 28.70
CA ILE A 66 29.32 -18.23 27.42
C ILE A 66 30.36 -17.32 26.77
N ASP A 67 31.51 -17.87 26.40
CA ASP A 67 32.57 -17.15 25.71
C ASP A 67 32.82 -17.78 24.33
N GLY A 68 32.94 -16.96 23.30
CA GLY A 68 33.29 -17.36 21.93
C GLY A 68 32.28 -18.28 21.26
N LEU A 69 30.98 -17.96 21.31
CA LEU A 69 29.93 -18.73 20.64
C LEU A 69 29.92 -18.42 19.14
N ASN A 70 29.94 -19.45 18.30
CA ASN A 70 29.75 -19.35 16.86
C ASN A 70 28.65 -20.30 16.39
N VAL A 71 27.85 -19.85 15.42
CA VAL A 71 26.85 -20.67 14.73
C VAL A 71 27.13 -20.59 13.23
N VAL A 72 27.49 -21.73 12.65
CA VAL A 72 27.82 -21.86 11.23
C VAL A 72 26.88 -22.89 10.60
N PRO A 73 26.00 -22.53 9.68
CA PRO A 73 25.23 -23.50 8.93
C PRO A 73 26.16 -24.34 8.04
N GLN A 74 25.86 -25.64 7.91
CA GLN A 74 26.72 -26.57 7.17
C GLN A 74 26.95 -26.10 5.73
N LYS A 75 28.23 -26.03 5.34
CA LYS A 75 28.70 -25.58 4.02
C LYS A 75 28.30 -24.13 3.67
N ARG A 76 27.97 -23.30 4.66
CA ARG A 76 27.61 -21.88 4.48
C ARG A 76 28.52 -20.97 5.32
N ASP A 77 28.42 -19.67 5.07
CA ASP A 77 29.13 -18.64 5.83
C ASP A 77 28.58 -18.52 7.27
N THR A 78 29.44 -18.11 8.21
CA THR A 78 29.09 -17.92 9.63
C THR A 78 27.88 -16.99 9.79
N LEU A 79 26.84 -17.47 10.48
CA LEU A 79 25.62 -16.70 10.74
C LEU A 79 25.74 -15.83 11.98
N LEU A 80 26.32 -16.39 13.05
CA LEU A 80 26.40 -15.73 14.35
C LEU A 80 27.79 -15.94 14.93
N SER A 81 28.40 -14.87 15.43
CA SER A 81 29.55 -14.92 16.32
C SER A 81 29.31 -14.05 17.54
N LEU A 82 29.76 -14.48 18.70
CA LEU A 82 29.53 -13.80 19.97
C LEU A 82 30.76 -13.95 20.86
N GLN A 83 31.35 -12.82 21.27
CA GLN A 83 32.58 -12.84 22.09
C GLN A 83 32.29 -13.27 23.52
N SER A 84 31.33 -12.63 24.19
CA SER A 84 30.95 -13.02 25.54
C SER A 84 29.47 -12.74 25.84
N LEU A 85 28.88 -13.60 26.67
CA LEU A 85 27.51 -13.48 27.13
C LEU A 85 27.40 -13.95 28.58
N ASN A 86 26.96 -13.05 29.45
CA ASN A 86 26.66 -13.32 30.84
C ASN A 86 25.16 -13.13 31.08
N ILE A 87 24.47 -14.19 31.50
CA ILE A 87 23.04 -14.16 31.81
C ILE A 87 22.86 -14.43 33.30
N ARG A 88 22.33 -13.46 34.04
CA ARG A 88 21.97 -13.63 35.46
C ARG A 88 20.52 -14.08 35.58
N ILE A 89 20.30 -15.20 36.27
CA ILE A 89 19.00 -15.85 36.43
C ILE A 89 18.50 -15.70 37.88
N GLY A 90 17.19 -15.71 38.09
CA GLY A 90 16.59 -15.81 39.42
C GLY A 90 16.73 -17.21 40.06
N LEU A 91 17.34 -17.29 41.25
CA LEU A 91 17.61 -18.55 41.96
C LEU A 91 16.35 -19.33 42.40
N TRP A 92 15.29 -18.63 42.81
CA TRP A 92 14.15 -19.24 43.49
C TRP A 92 13.11 -19.92 42.59
N LYS A 93 13.14 -19.67 41.27
CA LYS A 93 12.21 -20.30 40.30
C LYS A 93 12.86 -21.39 39.45
N LEU A 94 14.17 -21.62 39.60
CA LEU A 94 14.90 -22.70 38.92
C LEU A 94 14.46 -24.09 39.39
N LEU A 95 13.91 -24.18 40.61
CA LEU A 95 13.30 -25.39 41.19
C LEU A 95 11.90 -25.72 40.61
N TRP A 96 11.23 -24.79 39.93
CA TRP A 96 9.85 -24.95 39.41
C TRP A 96 9.71 -24.77 37.88
N GLY A 97 10.81 -24.59 37.14
CA GLY A 97 10.81 -24.69 35.66
C GLY A 97 10.73 -23.38 34.87
N ASP A 98 10.50 -22.22 35.52
CA ASP A 98 10.44 -20.91 34.85
C ASP A 98 11.75 -20.12 35.03
N ILE A 99 12.55 -20.01 33.97
CA ILE A 99 13.80 -19.23 33.95
C ILE A 99 13.46 -17.77 33.67
N LYS A 100 13.48 -16.91 34.70
CA LYS A 100 13.42 -15.44 34.52
C LYS A 100 14.83 -14.84 34.45
N ILE A 101 15.11 -14.14 33.35
CA ILE A 101 16.36 -13.41 33.14
C ILE A 101 16.30 -12.09 33.92
N LYS A 102 17.28 -11.84 34.79
CA LYS A 102 17.38 -10.61 35.60
C LYS A 102 18.31 -9.57 34.98
N GLU A 103 19.41 -10.03 34.40
CA GLU A 103 20.43 -9.17 33.80
C GLU A 103 21.10 -9.90 32.64
N VAL A 104 21.37 -9.20 31.54
CA VAL A 104 22.16 -9.71 30.42
C VAL A 104 23.32 -8.75 30.17
N ARG A 105 24.54 -9.28 30.11
CA ARG A 105 25.69 -8.57 29.56
C ARG A 105 26.19 -9.32 28.35
N LEU A 106 26.17 -8.67 27.20
CA LEU A 106 26.54 -9.26 25.93
C LEU A 106 27.58 -8.36 25.26
N ASP A 107 28.64 -8.95 24.74
CA ASP A 107 29.67 -8.20 24.02
C ASP A 107 30.04 -8.90 22.70
N GLY A 108 30.16 -8.09 21.64
CA GLY A 108 30.69 -8.51 20.35
C GLY A 108 29.80 -9.53 19.63
N LEU A 109 28.47 -9.33 19.63
CA LEU A 109 27.56 -10.13 18.81
C LEU A 109 27.56 -9.63 17.37
N SER A 110 27.97 -10.49 16.45
CA SER A 110 27.82 -10.28 15.00
C SER A 110 26.79 -11.25 14.45
N LEU A 111 25.76 -10.73 13.80
CA LEU A 111 24.80 -11.49 12.99
C LEU A 111 25.06 -11.16 11.53
N ASN A 112 25.31 -12.16 10.71
CA ASN A 112 25.65 -11.99 9.30
C ASN A 112 24.66 -12.80 8.44
N PHE A 113 23.73 -12.11 7.80
CA PHE A 113 22.79 -12.68 6.84
C PHE A 113 23.40 -12.57 5.44
N ILE A 114 23.81 -13.69 4.87
CA ILE A 114 24.50 -13.71 3.58
C ILE A 114 23.67 -14.53 2.60
N LYS A 115 23.28 -13.90 1.50
CA LYS A 115 22.63 -14.54 0.36
C LYS A 115 23.44 -14.28 -0.92
N LYS A 116 23.82 -15.36 -1.60
CA LYS A 116 24.46 -15.35 -2.91
C LYS A 116 23.59 -16.17 -3.85
N ASP A 117 23.07 -15.52 -4.90
CA ASP A 117 22.14 -16.12 -5.85
C ASP A 117 20.92 -16.76 -5.14
N SER A 118 20.76 -18.07 -5.28
CA SER A 118 19.67 -18.85 -4.67
C SER A 118 19.99 -19.38 -3.28
N THR A 119 21.19 -19.11 -2.75
CA THR A 119 21.70 -19.76 -1.53
C THR A 119 21.89 -18.73 -0.41
N ALA A 120 21.22 -18.92 0.74
CA ALA A 120 21.44 -18.09 1.94
C ALA A 120 21.92 -18.87 3.17
N ASN A 121 22.82 -18.29 3.97
CA ASN A 121 23.28 -18.91 5.22
C ASN A 121 22.17 -18.97 6.30
N TYR A 122 20.97 -18.47 6.04
CA TYR A 122 19.81 -18.54 6.92
C TYR A 122 18.65 -19.35 6.32
N ASP A 123 18.87 -20.09 5.22
CA ASP A 123 17.87 -20.94 4.56
C ASP A 123 17.22 -21.93 5.55
N PHE A 124 17.98 -22.41 6.53
CA PHE A 124 17.52 -23.38 7.54
C PHE A 124 16.38 -22.86 8.43
N LEU A 125 16.24 -21.54 8.59
CA LEU A 125 15.17 -20.92 9.37
C LEU A 125 13.78 -21.14 8.75
N PHE A 126 13.74 -21.50 7.47
CA PHE A 126 12.50 -21.71 6.71
C PHE A 126 12.22 -23.18 6.40
N LEU A 127 13.00 -24.11 6.96
CA LEU A 127 12.75 -25.54 6.83
C LEU A 127 11.54 -25.95 7.69
N PRO A 128 10.63 -26.82 7.19
CA PRO A 128 9.51 -27.33 7.97
C PRO A 128 9.98 -28.05 9.24
N SER A 129 9.29 -27.89 10.36
CA SER A 129 9.58 -28.62 11.60
C SER A 129 9.24 -30.10 11.47
N SER A 130 10.21 -30.99 11.59
CA SER A 130 10.04 -32.46 11.49
C SER A 130 9.33 -33.15 12.67
N GLU A 131 8.64 -32.41 13.55
CA GLU A 131 7.77 -32.97 14.61
C GLU A 131 6.29 -32.85 14.22
N VAL A 132 5.91 -33.45 13.10
CA VAL A 132 4.52 -33.83 12.83
C VAL A 132 4.51 -35.32 12.50
N THR A 133 4.70 -36.14 13.52
CA THR A 133 4.33 -37.56 13.44
C THR A 133 2.88 -37.67 13.89
N ALA A 134 2.00 -37.97 12.93
CA ALA A 134 0.69 -38.59 13.09
C ALA A 134 -0.19 -38.09 14.24
N SER A 135 -0.94 -37.02 14.01
CA SER A 135 -2.35 -36.97 14.41
C SER A 135 -3.13 -35.98 13.53
N ASN A 136 -4.15 -36.53 12.87
CA ASN A 136 -5.27 -35.91 12.18
C ASN A 136 -4.99 -34.80 11.15
N GLU A 137 -5.32 -35.12 9.90
CA GLU A 137 -5.77 -34.16 8.90
C GLU A 137 -6.77 -33.17 9.51
N SER A 138 -6.31 -31.95 9.79
CA SER A 138 -7.14 -30.75 9.75
C SER A 138 -6.25 -29.52 9.56
N ASN A 139 -6.46 -28.84 8.44
CA ASN A 139 -6.13 -27.44 8.20
C ASN A 139 -4.75 -26.93 8.64
N THR A 140 -3.78 -26.98 7.73
CA THR A 140 -2.70 -25.96 7.69
C THR A 140 -3.26 -24.62 7.21
N SER A 141 -4.20 -24.04 7.97
CA SER A 141 -4.53 -22.61 7.86
C SER A 141 -3.37 -21.80 8.45
N THR A 142 -3.09 -20.64 7.86
CA THR A 142 -2.11 -19.72 8.47
C THR A 142 -2.74 -19.21 9.76
N ASP A 143 -2.12 -19.45 10.91
CA ASP A 143 -2.59 -19.02 12.23
C ASP A 143 -1.89 -17.71 12.61
N TYR A 144 -2.51 -16.56 12.27
CA TYR A 144 -1.93 -15.24 12.54
C TYR A 144 -1.82 -14.96 14.04
N THR A 145 -2.80 -15.38 14.83
CA THR A 145 -2.77 -15.30 16.30
C THR A 145 -1.52 -15.99 16.86
N ARG A 146 -1.20 -17.21 16.42
CA ARG A 146 0.02 -17.91 16.87
C ARG A 146 1.29 -17.18 16.45
N ARG A 147 1.38 -16.69 15.22
CA ARG A 147 2.56 -15.96 14.73
C ARG A 147 2.81 -14.68 15.53
N ILE A 148 1.77 -13.88 15.75
CA ILE A 148 1.87 -12.63 16.52
C ILE A 148 2.20 -12.92 17.98
N ASN A 149 1.52 -13.88 18.62
CA ASN A 149 1.86 -14.27 19.99
C ASN A 149 3.28 -14.80 20.13
N THR A 150 3.77 -15.58 19.16
CA THR A 150 5.16 -16.07 19.18
C THR A 150 6.14 -14.89 19.14
N THR A 151 5.90 -13.93 18.25
CA THR A 151 6.74 -12.73 18.09
C THR A 151 6.73 -11.87 19.36
N LEU A 152 5.56 -11.61 19.93
CA LEU A 152 5.42 -10.81 21.16
C LEU A 152 5.95 -11.55 22.40
N ASN A 153 5.81 -12.87 22.47
CA ASN A 153 6.40 -13.68 23.53
C ASN A 153 7.94 -13.63 23.48
N LEU A 154 8.53 -13.60 22.29
CA LEU A 154 9.98 -13.40 22.14
C LEU A 154 10.39 -12.01 22.60
N LEU A 155 9.67 -10.97 22.14
CA LEU A 155 9.94 -9.58 22.51
C LEU A 155 9.90 -9.37 24.03
N PHE A 156 8.80 -9.75 24.69
CA PHE A 156 8.61 -9.54 26.13
C PHE A 156 9.31 -10.61 27.00
N GLY A 157 9.70 -11.75 26.41
CA GLY A 157 10.34 -12.84 27.14
C GLY A 157 11.86 -12.78 27.17
N LEU A 158 12.49 -12.14 26.17
CA LEU A 158 13.95 -12.10 26.03
C LEU A 158 14.58 -10.81 26.58
N LEU A 159 13.86 -9.68 26.59
CA LEU A 159 14.39 -8.42 27.07
C LEU A 159 14.46 -8.40 28.61
N PRO A 160 15.66 -8.25 29.22
CA PRO A 160 15.84 -8.26 30.67
C PRO A 160 15.57 -6.88 31.26
N GLY A 161 15.04 -6.79 32.49
CA GLY A 161 14.81 -5.48 33.13
C GLY A 161 16.07 -4.63 33.31
N ASN A 162 17.26 -5.23 33.29
CA ASN A 162 18.54 -4.52 33.24
C ASN A 162 19.48 -5.26 32.27
N GLY A 163 20.35 -4.54 31.58
CA GLY A 163 21.32 -5.18 30.71
C GLY A 163 22.19 -4.20 29.94
N GLU A 164 23.29 -4.72 29.43
CA GLU A 164 24.20 -3.97 28.59
C GLU A 164 24.66 -4.85 27.45
N LEU A 165 24.43 -4.38 26.22
CA LEU A 165 24.88 -5.04 25.02
C LEU A 165 25.84 -4.11 24.28
N THR A 166 27.08 -4.55 24.08
CA THR A 166 28.13 -3.77 23.44
C THR A 166 28.58 -4.41 22.14
N HIS A 167 28.98 -3.56 21.19
CA HIS A 167 29.52 -3.97 19.89
C HIS A 167 28.59 -4.92 19.11
N LEU A 168 27.28 -4.63 19.07
CA LEU A 168 26.37 -5.41 18.24
C LEU A 168 26.52 -5.01 16.79
N THR A 169 26.64 -5.99 15.92
CA THR A 169 26.67 -5.78 14.47
C THR A 169 25.69 -6.72 13.81
N ILE A 170 24.78 -6.18 13.02
CA ILE A 170 23.89 -6.95 12.16
C ILE A 170 24.23 -6.54 10.73
N THR A 171 24.68 -7.50 9.93
CA THR A 171 24.94 -7.28 8.50
C THR A 171 24.01 -8.13 7.66
N GLU A 172 23.52 -7.55 6.57
CA GLU A 172 22.95 -8.30 5.46
C GLU A 172 23.81 -8.05 4.23
N ARG A 173 24.18 -9.14 3.55
CA ARG A 173 24.80 -9.10 2.23
C ARG A 173 23.97 -9.94 1.28
N LYS A 174 23.42 -9.29 0.26
CA LYS A 174 22.68 -9.96 -0.80
C LYS A 174 23.29 -9.61 -2.15
N ASP A 175 24.02 -10.55 -2.71
CA ASP A 175 24.79 -10.38 -3.95
C ASP A 175 25.77 -9.20 -3.81
N HIS A 176 25.56 -8.10 -4.54
CA HIS A 176 26.39 -6.88 -4.47
C HIS A 176 25.94 -5.88 -3.41
N ASN A 177 24.77 -6.10 -2.79
CA ASN A 177 24.16 -5.17 -1.86
C ASN A 177 24.63 -5.43 -0.43
N PHE A 178 24.83 -4.36 0.33
CA PHE A 178 25.26 -4.46 1.71
C PHE A 178 24.53 -3.47 2.60
N VAL A 179 24.01 -3.97 3.73
CA VAL A 179 23.48 -3.15 4.81
C VAL A 179 24.09 -3.60 6.12
N SER A 180 24.50 -2.65 6.95
CA SER A 180 25.04 -2.91 8.29
C SER A 180 24.40 -2.00 9.31
N PHE A 181 23.85 -2.60 10.35
CA PHE A 181 23.45 -1.93 11.58
C PHE A 181 24.53 -2.20 12.62
N ARG A 182 25.12 -1.14 13.16
CA ARG A 182 26.11 -1.22 14.24
C ARG A 182 25.54 -0.51 15.44
N ILE A 183 25.50 -1.20 16.56
CA ILE A 183 24.99 -0.70 17.83
C ILE A 183 26.17 -0.76 18.81
N PRO A 184 26.94 0.33 18.97
CA PRO A 184 28.13 0.32 19.82
C PRO A 184 27.78 -0.04 21.26
N ARG A 185 26.64 0.46 21.74
CA ARG A 185 26.14 0.24 23.09
C ARG A 185 24.62 0.35 23.14
N PHE A 186 23.97 -0.68 23.68
CA PHE A 186 22.55 -0.71 24.00
C PHE A 186 22.41 -0.95 25.50
N VAL A 187 21.94 0.05 26.22
CA VAL A 187 21.79 0.01 27.68
C VAL A 187 20.33 -0.18 28.02
N ILE A 188 20.06 -1.08 28.95
CA ILE A 188 18.76 -1.27 29.58
C ILE A 188 18.95 -1.05 31.08
N ASP A 189 18.27 -0.05 31.64
CA ASP A 189 18.27 0.25 33.07
C ASP A 189 16.82 0.42 33.54
N ASP A 190 16.43 -0.38 34.52
CA ASP A 190 15.05 -0.47 35.02
C ASP A 190 13.99 -0.41 33.92
N TYR A 191 14.08 -1.33 32.95
CA TYR A 191 13.18 -1.47 31.81
C TYR A 191 13.19 -0.33 30.78
N HIS A 192 13.96 0.72 31.02
CA HIS A 192 14.21 1.79 30.06
C HIS A 192 15.41 1.42 29.21
N PHE A 193 15.34 1.67 27.91
CA PHE A 193 16.44 1.42 27.01
C PHE A 193 16.81 2.67 26.22
N GLN A 194 18.09 2.78 25.92
CA GLN A 194 18.62 3.80 25.04
C GLN A 194 19.80 3.24 24.26
N SER A 195 19.92 3.66 23.01
CA SER A 195 21.01 3.23 22.15
C SER A 195 21.18 4.14 20.95
N GLU A 196 22.38 4.11 20.42
CA GLU A 196 22.72 4.69 19.13
C GLU A 196 22.95 3.57 18.12
N ILE A 197 22.41 3.74 16.92
CA ILE A 197 22.50 2.78 15.82
C ILE A 197 23.12 3.49 14.63
N THR A 198 24.32 3.06 14.23
CA THR A 198 24.91 3.46 12.95
C THR A 198 24.39 2.53 11.86
N VAL A 199 23.82 3.11 10.81
CA VAL A 199 23.26 2.37 9.66
C VAL A 199 24.06 2.73 8.43
N LEU A 200 24.61 1.70 7.79
CA LEU A 200 25.36 1.79 6.55
C LEU A 200 24.60 1.02 5.48
N GLU A 201 24.19 1.67 4.39
CA GLU A 201 23.63 1.03 3.20
C GLU A 201 24.31 1.63 1.96
N ASP A 202 25.15 0.86 1.28
CA ASP A 202 25.93 1.31 0.13
C ASP A 202 26.77 2.59 0.43
N SER A 203 26.32 3.78 0.03
CA SER A 203 26.95 5.07 0.35
C SER A 203 26.26 5.86 1.47
N LEU A 204 25.06 5.44 1.87
CA LEU A 204 24.26 6.05 2.91
C LEU A 204 24.85 5.68 4.27
N ASN A 205 25.20 6.69 5.06
CA ASN A 205 25.67 6.54 6.44
C ASN A 205 24.81 7.41 7.34
N GLN A 206 24.06 6.78 8.24
CA GLN A 206 23.14 7.44 9.15
C GLN A 206 23.41 7.02 10.59
N GLN A 207 23.12 7.93 11.51
CA GLN A 207 23.20 7.69 12.94
C GLN A 207 21.81 7.91 13.53
N TRP A 208 21.23 6.86 14.10
CA TRP A 208 19.91 6.89 14.70
C TRP A 208 20.02 6.78 16.20
N ASN A 209 19.16 7.51 16.90
CA ASN A 209 18.98 7.34 18.33
C ASN A 209 17.66 6.63 18.56
N ILE A 210 17.70 5.61 19.41
CA ILE A 210 16.52 4.90 19.86
C ILE A 210 16.45 4.95 21.38
N GLU A 211 15.27 5.27 21.90
CA GLU A 211 15.00 5.26 23.33
C GLU A 211 13.59 4.74 23.59
N GLY A 212 13.35 4.26 24.79
CA GLY A 212 12.03 3.75 25.14
C GLY A 212 11.99 2.99 26.44
N GLU A 213 10.88 2.31 26.65
CA GLU A 213 10.62 1.47 27.81
C GLU A 213 9.83 0.23 27.38
N PHE A 214 10.01 -0.87 28.10
CA PHE A 214 9.20 -2.08 27.90
C PHE A 214 8.75 -2.65 29.24
N ASN A 215 7.48 -2.97 29.39
CA ASN A 215 6.95 -3.62 30.58
C ASN A 215 6.51 -5.05 30.24
N PRO A 216 7.32 -6.09 30.56
CA PRO A 216 6.97 -7.47 30.28
C PRO A 216 5.71 -7.99 30.97
N SER A 217 5.41 -7.48 32.18
CA SER A 217 4.21 -7.88 32.93
C SER A 217 2.93 -7.39 32.27
N GLU A 218 2.95 -6.16 31.79
CA GLU A 218 1.81 -5.52 31.10
C GLU A 218 1.84 -5.76 29.58
N ARG A 219 2.90 -6.41 29.06
CA ARG A 219 3.15 -6.57 27.62
C ARG A 219 3.05 -5.25 26.86
N ARG A 220 3.68 -4.21 27.41
CA ARG A 220 3.71 -2.85 26.85
C ARG A 220 5.10 -2.52 26.31
N LEU A 221 5.15 -1.88 25.14
CA LEU A 221 6.38 -1.31 24.56
C LEU A 221 6.10 0.14 24.19
N HIS A 222 7.00 1.03 24.59
CA HIS A 222 7.10 2.38 24.05
C HIS A 222 8.51 2.57 23.49
N ALA A 223 8.62 3.02 22.25
CA ALA A 223 9.89 3.24 21.57
C ALA A 223 9.80 4.49 20.69
N THR A 224 10.83 5.32 20.75
CA THR A 224 11.03 6.47 19.88
C THR A 224 12.35 6.30 19.15
N LEU A 225 12.28 6.37 17.82
CA LEU A 225 13.43 6.39 16.92
C LEU A 225 13.53 7.78 16.31
N HIS A 226 14.68 8.42 16.39
CA HIS A 226 14.89 9.74 15.80
C HIS A 226 16.28 9.86 15.17
N ALA A 227 16.33 10.55 14.02
CA ALA A 227 17.57 10.95 13.35
C ALA A 227 17.26 12.12 12.40
N PRO A 228 18.24 12.99 12.10
CA PRO A 228 18.08 13.99 11.05
C PRO A 228 17.84 13.28 9.71
N GLN A 229 16.67 13.48 9.09
CA GLN A 229 16.31 12.86 7.79
C GLN A 229 16.50 11.33 7.76
N LEU A 230 15.95 10.63 8.76
CA LEU A 230 16.03 9.19 8.86
C LEU A 230 15.44 8.51 7.62
N THR A 231 16.27 7.83 6.85
CA THR A 231 15.86 7.03 5.70
C THR A 231 15.85 5.55 6.07
N VAL A 232 14.71 4.87 5.84
CA VAL A 232 14.57 3.44 6.17
C VAL A 232 15.29 2.58 5.12
N PRO A 233 16.29 1.77 5.52
CA PRO A 233 17.00 0.90 4.59
C PRO A 233 16.07 -0.09 3.92
N TYR A 234 16.48 -0.62 2.76
CA TYR A 234 15.72 -1.57 1.94
C TYR A 234 14.44 -1.07 1.29
N ILE A 235 13.81 0.01 1.75
CA ILE A 235 12.52 0.47 1.20
C ILE A 235 12.69 0.88 -0.27
N HIS A 236 13.73 1.65 -0.57
CA HIS A 236 14.07 2.04 -1.94
C HIS A 236 14.39 0.83 -2.80
N ARG A 237 15.23 -0.08 -2.32
CA ARG A 237 15.62 -1.29 -3.08
C ARG A 237 14.44 -2.23 -3.36
N ARG A 238 13.55 -2.41 -2.38
CA ARG A 238 12.45 -3.39 -2.44
C ARG A 238 11.23 -2.85 -3.19
N PHE A 239 10.93 -1.57 -3.02
CA PHE A 239 9.70 -0.97 -3.51
C PHE A 239 9.92 0.15 -4.51
N GLY A 240 11.16 0.63 -4.70
CA GLY A 240 11.46 1.81 -5.50
C GLY A 240 10.96 3.11 -4.86
N ALA A 241 10.74 3.09 -3.54
CA ALA A 241 10.19 4.20 -2.76
C ALA A 241 11.25 4.79 -1.84
N GLU A 242 11.34 6.11 -1.76
CA GLU A 242 12.13 6.81 -0.78
C GLU A 242 11.21 7.24 0.36
N VAL A 243 11.55 6.83 1.58
CA VAL A 243 10.77 7.14 2.78
C VAL A 243 11.72 7.71 3.82
N GLN A 244 11.49 8.96 4.19
CA GLN A 244 12.29 9.68 5.17
C GLN A 244 11.39 10.24 6.28
N PHE A 245 11.90 10.36 7.50
CA PHE A 245 11.22 11.03 8.61
C PHE A 245 12.22 11.53 9.66
N ASP A 246 11.82 12.48 10.50
CA ASP A 246 12.69 12.99 11.57
C ASP A 246 12.59 12.13 12.84
N SER A 247 11.37 11.68 13.15
CA SER A 247 11.11 10.82 14.31
C SER A 247 9.91 9.91 14.09
N LEU A 248 9.99 8.70 14.62
CA LEU A 248 8.90 7.73 14.71
C LEU A 248 8.77 7.25 16.15
N THR A 249 7.63 7.53 16.77
CA THR A 249 7.27 7.04 18.10
C THR A 249 6.18 5.97 17.97
N CYS A 250 6.31 4.87 18.69
CA CYS A 250 5.33 3.81 18.75
C CYS A 250 5.15 3.35 20.21
N ASN A 251 3.91 3.35 20.67
CA ASN A 251 3.49 2.81 21.95
C ASN A 251 2.42 1.75 21.69
N PHE A 252 2.57 0.54 22.24
CA PHE A 252 1.50 -0.44 22.18
C PHE A 252 1.49 -1.38 23.39
N SER A 253 0.31 -1.91 23.69
CA SER A 253 0.08 -2.99 24.64
C SER A 253 -0.59 -4.18 23.95
N GLN A 254 -0.30 -5.38 24.46
CA GLN A 254 -1.03 -6.58 24.06
C GLN A 254 -2.10 -6.90 25.09
N GLU A 255 -3.35 -6.84 24.66
CA GLU A 255 -4.51 -7.27 25.44
C GLU A 255 -4.94 -8.68 25.04
N LYS A 256 -5.18 -9.54 26.04
CA LYS A 256 -5.79 -10.85 25.81
C LYS A 256 -7.28 -10.75 26.02
N THR A 257 -8.06 -10.98 24.97
CA THR A 257 -9.51 -11.08 25.09
C THR A 257 -9.91 -12.46 25.63
N ASN A 258 -11.06 -12.54 26.30
CA ASN A 258 -11.60 -13.79 26.87
C ASN A 258 -11.81 -14.91 25.83
N ASN A 259 -11.90 -14.56 24.55
CA ASN A 259 -12.16 -15.49 23.44
C ASN A 259 -10.88 -16.04 22.79
N GLY A 260 -9.69 -15.76 23.35
CA GLY A 260 -8.41 -16.21 22.79
C GLY A 260 -7.90 -15.38 21.59
N LEU A 261 -8.61 -14.31 21.22
CA LEU A 261 -8.13 -13.35 20.21
C LEU A 261 -7.06 -12.45 20.82
N THR A 262 -6.05 -12.12 20.02
CA THR A 262 -5.01 -11.18 20.41
C THR A 262 -5.40 -9.80 19.93
N CYS A 263 -5.45 -8.86 20.85
CA CYS A 263 -5.67 -7.46 20.55
C CYS A 263 -4.38 -6.67 20.79
N LEU A 264 -4.05 -5.77 19.86
CA LEU A 264 -2.97 -4.81 19.99
C LEU A 264 -3.57 -3.42 19.96
N VAL A 265 -3.40 -2.68 21.05
CA VAL A 265 -3.86 -1.30 21.19
C VAL A 265 -2.65 -0.42 21.34
N GLY A 266 -2.63 0.70 20.64
CA GLY A 266 -1.48 1.58 20.69
C GLY A 266 -1.64 2.88 19.94
N GLN A 267 -0.58 3.67 19.98
CA GLN A 267 -0.45 4.91 19.26
C GLN A 267 0.88 4.94 18.54
N SER A 268 0.88 5.45 17.32
CA SER A 268 2.10 5.77 16.57
C SER A 268 2.06 7.21 16.09
N GLU A 269 3.20 7.89 16.15
CA GLU A 269 3.39 9.25 15.67
C GLU A 269 4.62 9.31 14.77
N VAL A 270 4.48 9.97 13.63
CA VAL A 270 5.57 10.25 12.71
C VAL A 270 5.64 11.76 12.45
N ARG A 271 6.86 12.30 12.45
CA ARG A 271 7.14 13.72 12.17
C ARG A 271 8.05 13.86 10.96
N GLY A 272 7.76 14.86 10.13
CA GLY A 272 8.55 15.16 8.94
C GLY A 272 8.57 14.02 7.93
N LEU A 273 7.46 13.27 7.81
CA LEU A 273 7.39 12.11 6.91
C LEU A 273 7.40 12.59 5.46
N GLN A 274 8.42 12.18 4.72
CA GLN A 274 8.57 12.42 3.29
C GLN A 274 8.50 11.10 2.55
N VAL A 275 7.64 11.02 1.54
CA VAL A 275 7.46 9.82 0.73
C VAL A 275 7.56 10.17 -0.74
N TYR A 276 8.53 9.60 -1.43
CA TYR A 276 8.63 9.67 -2.87
C TYR A 276 8.51 8.28 -3.48
N HIS A 277 7.59 8.14 -4.43
CA HIS A 277 7.47 6.94 -5.26
C HIS A 277 6.72 7.30 -6.54
N LYS A 278 7.31 6.98 -7.70
CA LYS A 278 6.77 7.37 -9.02
C LYS A 278 5.31 6.96 -9.30
N ARG A 279 4.80 5.89 -8.66
CA ARG A 279 3.38 5.49 -8.79
C ARG A 279 2.44 6.23 -7.85
N LEU A 280 2.97 6.87 -6.81
CA LEU A 280 2.21 7.67 -5.85
C LEU A 280 2.11 9.12 -6.33
N SER A 281 3.25 9.80 -6.51
CA SER A 281 3.36 11.20 -6.96
C SER A 281 4.64 11.38 -7.80
N PRO A 282 4.69 12.32 -8.77
CA PRO A 282 5.93 12.71 -9.44
C PRO A 282 6.86 13.54 -8.53
N GLU A 283 6.33 14.10 -7.45
CA GLU A 283 7.07 14.88 -6.46
C GLU A 283 7.12 14.15 -5.10
N THR A 284 7.99 14.62 -4.21
CA THR A 284 8.06 14.13 -2.83
C THR A 284 6.83 14.62 -2.05
N ILE A 285 6.10 13.67 -1.47
CA ILE A 285 4.92 13.94 -0.66
C ILE A 285 5.39 14.26 0.75
N ASN A 286 5.05 15.46 1.25
CA ASN A 286 5.44 15.90 2.59
C ASN A 286 4.25 15.85 3.55
N LEU A 287 4.41 15.10 4.63
CA LEU A 287 3.45 14.94 5.70
C LEU A 287 4.10 15.47 6.99
N ASP A 288 3.73 16.69 7.39
CA ASP A 288 4.35 17.38 8.54
C ASP A 288 4.22 16.55 9.83
N ARG A 289 2.99 16.10 10.11
CA ARG A 289 2.65 15.27 11.27
C ARG A 289 1.57 14.25 10.92
N GLY A 290 1.84 12.98 11.21
CA GLY A 290 0.88 11.90 11.14
C GLY A 290 0.78 11.18 12.47
N GLN A 291 -0.44 10.92 12.92
CA GLN A 291 -0.69 10.10 14.11
C GLN A 291 -1.71 9.02 13.79
N LEU A 292 -1.52 7.83 14.35
CA LEU A 292 -2.44 6.71 14.27
C LEU A 292 -2.60 6.12 15.66
N ASP A 293 -3.80 6.26 16.22
CA ASP A 293 -4.25 5.45 17.35
C ASP A 293 -4.84 4.18 16.73
N PHE A 294 -4.28 3.01 17.02
CA PHE A 294 -4.69 1.75 16.39
C PHE A 294 -5.25 0.77 17.41
N HIS A 295 -6.28 0.07 16.97
CA HIS A 295 -6.85 -1.08 17.65
C HIS A 295 -6.88 -2.23 16.64
N VAL A 296 -5.95 -3.18 16.80
CA VAL A 296 -5.77 -4.29 15.86
C VAL A 296 -6.20 -5.60 16.50
N ASN A 297 -7.25 -6.20 15.94
CA ASN A 297 -7.73 -7.52 16.30
C ASN A 297 -7.08 -8.58 15.41
N VAL A 298 -6.56 -9.64 16.03
CA VAL A 298 -5.91 -10.75 15.34
C VAL A 298 -6.61 -12.06 15.69
N SER A 299 -7.24 -12.65 14.69
CA SER A 299 -7.78 -14.01 14.72
C SER A 299 -6.85 -14.97 13.99
N PRO A 300 -7.07 -16.29 14.07
CA PRO A 300 -6.26 -17.24 13.32
C PRO A 300 -6.28 -16.94 11.82
N GLN A 301 -7.41 -16.53 11.25
CA GLN A 301 -7.61 -16.36 9.80
C GLN A 301 -7.65 -14.90 9.33
N ALA A 302 -7.73 -13.93 10.24
CA ALA A 302 -7.90 -12.53 9.89
C ALA A 302 -7.04 -11.58 10.73
N VAL A 303 -6.71 -10.45 10.12
CA VAL A 303 -6.17 -9.26 10.79
C VAL A 303 -7.12 -8.10 10.48
N GLU A 304 -7.55 -7.42 11.54
CA GLU A 304 -8.54 -6.35 11.49
C GLU A 304 -8.00 -5.11 12.20
N LEU A 305 -7.99 -3.97 11.54
CA LEU A 305 -7.90 -2.65 12.14
C LEU A 305 -9.33 -2.18 12.42
N ASP A 306 -9.69 -2.15 13.70
CA ASP A 306 -11.03 -1.83 14.17
C ASP A 306 -11.35 -0.35 13.95
N SER A 307 -12.64 -0.05 13.75
CA SER A 307 -13.15 1.31 13.50
C SER A 307 -12.95 2.29 14.67
N THR A 308 -12.60 1.80 15.86
CA THR A 308 -12.17 2.64 16.99
C THR A 308 -10.78 3.25 16.78
N SER A 309 -10.01 2.74 15.80
CA SER A 309 -8.75 3.34 15.37
C SER A 309 -8.97 4.73 14.81
N LEU A 310 -8.04 5.65 15.03
CA LEU A 310 -8.12 7.05 14.62
C LEU A 310 -6.84 7.49 13.93
N VAL A 311 -6.98 7.91 12.68
CA VAL A 311 -5.90 8.56 11.91
C VAL A 311 -6.07 10.06 12.03
N ARG A 312 -4.98 10.75 12.35
CA ARG A 312 -4.87 12.20 12.30
C ARG A 312 -3.78 12.59 11.32
N PHE A 313 -4.13 13.44 10.37
CA PHE A 313 -3.22 13.96 9.37
C PHE A 313 -3.46 15.46 9.23
N ASN A 314 -2.48 16.27 9.63
CA ASN A 314 -2.65 17.71 9.80
C ASN A 314 -3.87 18.03 10.70
N ALA A 315 -4.88 18.75 10.19
CA ALA A 315 -6.13 19.00 10.92
C ALA A 315 -7.20 17.92 10.67
N LEU A 316 -7.02 17.09 9.64
CA LEU A 316 -7.99 16.08 9.24
C LEU A 316 -7.91 14.84 10.15
N THR A 317 -9.06 14.37 10.60
CA THR A 317 -9.19 13.16 11.41
C THR A 317 -10.24 12.21 10.85
N PHE A 318 -9.97 10.91 10.84
CA PHE A 318 -10.94 9.89 10.41
C PHE A 318 -10.67 8.53 11.05
N HIS A 319 -11.73 7.72 11.09
CA HIS A 319 -11.72 6.37 11.66
C HIS A 319 -11.73 5.32 10.53
N PRO A 320 -10.58 4.71 10.21
CA PRO A 320 -10.54 3.64 9.23
C PRO A 320 -10.96 2.30 9.83
N TYR A 321 -11.62 1.49 9.02
CA TYR A 321 -11.82 0.06 9.27
C TYR A 321 -11.16 -0.72 8.14
N LEU A 322 -10.27 -1.65 8.47
CA LEU A 322 -9.60 -2.52 7.50
C LEU A 322 -9.67 -3.96 8.00
N LYS A 323 -10.09 -4.91 7.17
CA LYS A 323 -10.06 -6.33 7.49
C LYS A 323 -9.49 -7.11 6.32
N ALA A 324 -8.51 -7.97 6.61
CA ALA A 324 -7.98 -8.95 5.67
C ALA A 324 -8.18 -10.34 6.24
N GLU A 325 -8.97 -11.17 5.58
CA GLU A 325 -9.35 -12.50 6.04
C GLU A 325 -9.05 -13.55 4.98
N CYS A 326 -8.51 -14.71 5.40
CA CYS A 326 -8.26 -15.83 4.51
C CYS A 326 -9.44 -16.81 4.62
N ILE A 327 -10.38 -16.77 3.66
CA ILE A 327 -11.64 -17.53 3.72
C ILE A 327 -11.45 -19.01 3.36
N GLY A 328 -10.48 -19.37 2.52
CA GLY A 328 -10.34 -20.76 2.09
C GLY A 328 -9.08 -21.10 1.29
N LYS A 329 -8.93 -22.39 0.98
CA LYS A 329 -7.99 -22.93 -0.02
C LYS A 329 -8.80 -23.59 -1.12
N SER A 330 -9.05 -22.90 -2.23
CA SER A 330 -9.52 -23.55 -3.45
C SER A 330 -8.31 -23.81 -4.33
N THR A 331 -8.08 -25.06 -4.74
CA THR A 331 -7.02 -25.45 -5.71
C THR A 331 -5.62 -24.88 -5.37
N ASP A 332 -5.11 -25.17 -4.18
CA ASP A 332 -3.80 -24.69 -3.66
C ASP A 332 -3.61 -23.16 -3.57
N LYS A 333 -4.65 -22.36 -3.82
CA LYS A 333 -4.60 -20.89 -3.70
C LYS A 333 -5.39 -20.43 -2.49
N LYS A 334 -4.79 -19.50 -1.72
CA LYS A 334 -5.49 -18.79 -0.65
C LYS A 334 -6.47 -17.79 -1.28
N GLU A 335 -7.73 -17.94 -0.93
CA GLU A 335 -8.77 -16.96 -1.24
C GLU A 335 -8.84 -15.94 -0.10
N TRP A 336 -8.90 -14.68 -0.48
CA TRP A 336 -8.85 -13.56 0.46
C TRP A 336 -10.15 -12.77 0.41
N HIS A 337 -10.57 -12.30 1.58
CA HIS A 337 -11.56 -11.24 1.75
C HIS A 337 -10.83 -9.98 2.16
N PHE A 338 -11.10 -8.86 1.48
CA PHE A 338 -10.65 -7.55 1.93
C PHE A 338 -11.84 -6.63 2.11
N ILE A 339 -11.91 -6.04 3.30
CA ILE A 339 -12.87 -4.98 3.60
C ILE A 339 -12.06 -3.73 3.98
N ALA A 340 -12.39 -2.61 3.36
CA ALA A 340 -11.90 -1.30 3.73
C ALA A 340 -13.08 -0.33 3.79
N SER A 341 -13.26 0.35 4.91
CA SER A 341 -14.30 1.38 5.01
C SER A 341 -13.83 2.57 5.84
N VAL A 342 -14.38 3.72 5.50
CA VAL A 342 -14.18 4.97 6.24
C VAL A 342 -15.52 5.68 6.29
N ARG A 343 -15.94 6.08 7.49
CA ARG A 343 -17.10 6.96 7.66
C ARG A 343 -16.68 8.17 8.46
N LYS A 344 -16.74 9.34 7.83
CA LYS A 344 -16.52 10.63 8.48
C LYS A 344 -17.85 11.41 8.48
N PRO A 345 -18.47 11.63 9.65
CA PRO A 345 -19.69 12.44 9.74
C PRO A 345 -19.37 13.90 9.41
N TRP A 346 -20.40 14.76 9.36
CA TRP A 346 -20.28 16.18 9.00
C TRP A 346 -19.12 16.89 9.70
N PHE A 347 -18.25 17.52 8.92
CA PHE A 347 -17.07 18.25 9.37
C PHE A 347 -16.82 19.48 8.48
N PRO A 348 -16.15 20.55 8.96
CA PRO A 348 -15.81 21.71 8.15
C PRO A 348 -14.99 21.35 6.92
N SER A 349 -15.35 21.89 5.75
CA SER A 349 -14.67 21.64 4.48
C SER A 349 -13.17 21.98 4.50
N GLU A 350 -12.82 22.99 5.28
CA GLU A 350 -11.50 23.55 5.50
C GLU A 350 -10.55 22.53 6.12
N GLU A 351 -11.08 21.58 6.92
CA GLU A 351 -10.26 20.49 7.46
C GLU A 351 -9.76 19.56 6.37
N LEU A 352 -10.53 19.32 5.30
CA LEU A 352 -10.09 18.48 4.18
C LEU A 352 -9.06 19.23 3.33
N PHE A 353 -9.48 20.36 2.74
CA PHE A 353 -8.68 21.08 1.76
C PHE A 353 -7.44 21.76 2.38
N GLY A 354 -7.54 22.23 3.62
CA GLY A 354 -6.41 22.78 4.37
C GLY A 354 -5.43 21.74 4.89
N SER A 355 -5.82 20.46 4.94
CA SER A 355 -4.94 19.37 5.38
C SER A 355 -4.23 18.66 4.23
N LEU A 356 -4.57 18.92 2.97
CA LEU A 356 -3.97 18.23 1.82
C LEU A 356 -2.43 18.35 1.83
N PRO A 357 -1.66 17.26 1.65
CA PRO A 357 -0.21 17.31 1.63
C PRO A 357 0.32 18.15 0.47
N LYS A 358 1.35 18.96 0.73
CA LYS A 358 2.10 19.64 -0.32
C LYS A 358 2.80 18.61 -1.21
N GLY A 359 2.83 18.86 -2.52
CA GLY A 359 3.38 17.95 -3.54
C GLY A 359 2.46 16.78 -3.93
N LEU A 360 1.23 16.72 -3.39
CA LEU A 360 0.24 15.69 -3.74
C LEU A 360 -0.94 16.24 -4.56
N PHE A 361 -1.35 17.49 -4.31
CA PHE A 361 -2.55 18.11 -4.90
C PHE A 361 -2.28 19.55 -5.36
N GLU A 362 -1.36 19.74 -6.31
CA GLU A 362 -0.89 21.05 -6.74
C GLU A 362 -2.01 22.00 -7.24
N ASN A 363 -3.01 21.47 -7.94
CA ASN A 363 -4.10 22.28 -8.50
C ASN A 363 -5.13 22.68 -7.46
N LEU A 364 -5.11 22.05 -6.28
CA LEU A 364 -5.96 22.38 -5.15
C LEU A 364 -5.20 23.19 -4.08
N GLU A 365 -3.92 23.49 -4.32
CA GLU A 365 -3.10 24.24 -3.39
C GLU A 365 -3.62 25.68 -3.25
N GLY A 366 -3.88 26.07 -2.00
CA GLY A 366 -4.43 27.38 -1.68
C GLY A 366 -5.92 27.52 -1.97
N LEU A 367 -6.65 26.43 -2.23
CA LEU A 367 -8.11 26.46 -2.32
C LEU A 367 -8.71 26.82 -0.95
N GLY A 368 -9.50 27.89 -0.91
CA GLY A 368 -10.26 28.30 0.27
C GLY A 368 -11.71 27.86 0.14
N THR A 369 -12.24 27.18 1.15
CA THR A 369 -13.62 26.67 1.16
C THR A 369 -14.34 27.05 2.45
N THR A 370 -15.66 26.91 2.46
CA THR A 370 -16.50 26.99 3.66
C THR A 370 -17.64 25.98 3.55
N GLY A 371 -18.29 25.68 4.67
CA GLY A 371 -19.42 24.75 4.75
C GLY A 371 -19.04 23.42 5.34
N GLN A 372 -19.90 22.42 5.22
CA GLN A 372 -19.70 21.10 5.80
C GLN A 372 -19.60 20.01 4.74
N LEU A 373 -18.75 19.02 5.01
CA LEU A 373 -18.58 17.81 4.22
C LEU A 373 -18.87 16.59 5.08
N ALA A 374 -19.36 15.51 4.48
CA ALA A 374 -19.40 14.18 5.09
C ALA A 374 -18.91 13.16 4.07
N TYR A 375 -18.13 12.17 4.51
CA TYR A 375 -17.52 11.19 3.61
C TYR A 375 -17.86 9.77 4.03
N HIS A 376 -18.25 8.95 3.05
CA HIS A 376 -18.49 7.51 3.21
C HIS A 376 -17.74 6.76 2.12
N PHE A 377 -16.97 5.76 2.54
CA PHE A 377 -16.24 4.86 1.67
C PHE A 377 -16.43 3.42 2.14
N LEU A 378 -16.69 2.52 1.19
CA LEU A 378 -16.74 1.07 1.41
C LEU A 378 -16.16 0.36 0.17
N LEU A 379 -15.17 -0.48 0.41
CA LEU A 379 -14.68 -1.49 -0.52
C LEU A 379 -14.77 -2.84 0.17
N ASP A 380 -15.53 -3.76 -0.41
CA ASP A 380 -15.73 -5.12 0.09
C ASP A 380 -15.49 -6.08 -1.07
N VAL A 381 -14.37 -6.82 -1.02
CA VAL A 381 -13.89 -7.69 -2.09
C VAL A 381 -13.66 -9.10 -1.57
N ASP A 382 -14.57 -10.00 -1.89
CA ASP A 382 -14.37 -11.44 -1.73
C ASP A 382 -13.80 -12.03 -3.04
N PHE A 383 -12.55 -12.47 -3.00
CA PHE A 383 -11.89 -13.05 -4.18
C PHE A 383 -12.45 -14.42 -4.58
N SER A 384 -13.26 -15.07 -3.74
CA SER A 384 -14.01 -16.28 -4.09
C SER A 384 -15.31 -15.98 -4.84
N GLN A 385 -15.85 -14.74 -4.71
CA GLN A 385 -17.09 -14.28 -5.32
C GLN A 385 -16.98 -12.82 -5.76
N LEU A 386 -16.22 -12.56 -6.83
CA LEU A 386 -15.97 -11.19 -7.31
C LEU A 386 -17.26 -10.45 -7.73
N ASP A 387 -18.29 -11.16 -8.18
CA ASP A 387 -19.61 -10.57 -8.51
C ASP A 387 -20.31 -9.94 -7.30
N SER A 388 -19.92 -10.30 -6.07
CA SER A 388 -20.45 -9.73 -4.83
C SER A 388 -19.77 -8.43 -4.39
N LEU A 389 -18.76 -7.97 -5.16
CA LEU A 389 -17.93 -6.82 -4.82
C LEU A 389 -18.80 -5.58 -4.56
N LYS A 390 -18.56 -4.92 -3.42
CA LYS A 390 -19.16 -3.62 -3.12
C LYS A 390 -18.12 -2.53 -3.23
N PHE A 391 -18.49 -1.46 -3.92
CA PHE A 391 -17.68 -0.26 -4.04
C PHE A 391 -18.59 0.96 -3.91
N GLU A 392 -18.42 1.68 -2.81
CA GLU A 392 -19.15 2.91 -2.49
C GLU A 392 -18.12 3.98 -2.12
N SER A 393 -18.26 5.16 -2.69
CA SER A 393 -17.45 6.33 -2.36
C SER A 393 -18.29 7.57 -2.60
N GLU A 394 -18.63 8.28 -1.52
CA GLU A 394 -19.54 9.41 -1.56
C GLU A 394 -19.02 10.53 -0.65
N LEU A 395 -18.81 11.70 -1.24
CA LEU A 395 -18.50 12.94 -0.54
C LEU A 395 -19.73 13.85 -0.64
N LYS A 396 -20.41 14.06 0.48
CA LYS A 396 -21.59 14.92 0.61
C LYS A 396 -21.20 16.29 1.09
N GLU A 397 -21.93 17.27 0.62
CA GLU A 397 -21.84 18.67 0.98
C GLU A 397 -23.08 19.16 1.70
N LYS A 398 -22.90 20.17 2.56
CA LYS A 398 -23.95 20.99 3.11
C LYS A 398 -23.44 22.43 3.22
N ASP A 399 -24.15 23.36 2.60
CA ASP A 399 -23.80 24.79 2.57
C ASP A 399 -22.35 25.04 2.12
N PHE A 400 -21.82 24.15 1.25
CA PHE A 400 -20.46 24.24 0.74
C PHE A 400 -20.33 25.41 -0.23
N ARG A 401 -19.21 26.14 -0.16
CA ARG A 401 -18.82 27.18 -1.11
C ARG A 401 -17.31 27.23 -1.30
N ILE A 402 -16.88 27.55 -2.51
CA ILE A 402 -15.49 27.97 -2.79
C ILE A 402 -15.37 29.49 -2.53
N LEU A 403 -14.44 29.88 -1.67
CA LEU A 403 -14.13 31.28 -1.37
C LEU A 403 -13.09 31.85 -2.33
N HIS A 404 -12.06 31.06 -2.67
CA HIS A 404 -11.04 31.39 -3.66
C HIS A 404 -10.37 30.11 -4.19
N TYR A 405 -9.96 30.12 -5.46
CA TYR A 405 -9.42 28.92 -6.14
C TYR A 405 -7.98 28.55 -5.78
N GLY A 406 -7.18 29.48 -5.27
CA GLY A 406 -5.75 29.24 -5.05
C GLY A 406 -4.95 29.28 -6.35
N LYS A 407 -4.13 28.25 -6.60
CA LYS A 407 -3.18 28.20 -7.73
C LYS A 407 -3.85 28.03 -9.10
N THR A 408 -4.97 27.33 -9.18
CA THR A 408 -5.61 26.94 -10.45
C THR A 408 -7.07 27.38 -10.48
N ASP A 409 -7.45 28.22 -11.46
CA ASP A 409 -8.85 28.59 -11.70
C ASP A 409 -9.64 27.41 -12.25
N LEU A 410 -10.48 26.81 -11.41
CA LEU A 410 -11.32 25.66 -11.75
C LEU A 410 -12.54 26.06 -12.61
N GLY A 411 -12.89 27.35 -12.64
CA GLY A 411 -14.00 27.90 -13.43
C GLY A 411 -13.67 28.18 -14.89
N LYS A 412 -12.38 28.15 -15.27
CA LYS A 412 -11.88 28.59 -16.59
C LYS A 412 -12.57 27.95 -17.81
N MET A 413 -13.19 26.77 -17.67
CA MET A 413 -13.88 26.09 -18.77
C MET A 413 -15.21 26.75 -19.14
N SER A 414 -15.76 27.59 -18.27
CA SER A 414 -16.99 28.35 -18.54
C SER A 414 -16.78 29.47 -19.54
N ASP A 415 -15.55 30.00 -19.59
CA ASP A 415 -15.13 31.03 -20.52
C ASP A 415 -14.21 30.44 -21.61
N GLU A 416 -13.66 31.33 -22.43
CA GLU A 416 -12.62 30.98 -23.39
C GLU A 416 -11.26 30.85 -22.70
N PHE A 417 -10.53 29.79 -23.01
CA PHE A 417 -9.21 29.53 -22.42
C PHE A 417 -8.25 28.91 -23.43
N ILE A 418 -6.94 28.97 -23.15
CA ILE A 418 -5.93 28.30 -23.95
C ILE A 418 -5.76 26.85 -23.46
N TYR A 419 -5.95 25.89 -24.36
CA TYR A 419 -5.65 24.49 -24.12
C TYR A 419 -4.29 24.12 -24.67
N THR A 420 -3.53 23.32 -23.93
CA THR A 420 -2.26 22.73 -24.39
C THR A 420 -2.31 21.23 -24.23
N ALA A 421 -2.19 20.51 -25.34
CA ALA A 421 -2.01 19.07 -25.37
C ALA A 421 -0.53 18.72 -25.07
N TYR A 422 -0.31 17.71 -24.23
CA TYR A 422 1.02 17.24 -23.85
C TYR A 422 1.24 15.80 -24.29
N GLU A 423 2.42 15.44 -24.78
CA GLU A 423 2.83 14.04 -25.02
C GLU A 423 4.16 13.77 -24.35
N ASN A 424 4.24 12.69 -23.57
CA ASN A 424 5.44 12.33 -22.81
C ASN A 424 6.02 13.50 -21.99
N GLY A 425 5.14 14.37 -21.46
CA GLY A 425 5.51 15.56 -20.68
C GLY A 425 5.89 16.80 -21.50
N GLN A 426 5.93 16.71 -22.83
CA GLN A 426 6.24 17.83 -23.71
C GLN A 426 4.97 18.43 -24.32
N PRO A 427 4.83 19.76 -24.40
CA PRO A 427 3.71 20.37 -25.11
C PRO A 427 3.82 20.08 -26.61
N VAL A 428 2.74 19.56 -27.21
CA VAL A 428 2.71 19.22 -28.65
C VAL A 428 1.82 20.15 -29.46
N TYR A 429 0.75 20.67 -28.87
CA TYR A 429 -0.19 21.52 -29.58
C TYR A 429 -0.93 22.45 -28.60
N THR A 430 -0.98 23.74 -28.93
CA THR A 430 -1.62 24.77 -28.09
C THR A 430 -2.59 25.58 -28.93
N PHE A 431 -3.83 25.69 -28.49
CA PHE A 431 -4.89 26.39 -29.23
C PHE A 431 -5.96 26.98 -28.29
N PRO A 432 -6.68 28.04 -28.70
CA PRO A 432 -7.79 28.59 -27.92
C PRO A 432 -9.03 27.68 -27.96
N VAL A 433 -9.77 27.61 -26.86
CA VAL A 433 -11.02 26.86 -26.75
C VAL A 433 -12.16 27.81 -26.45
N GLY A 434 -12.72 28.36 -27.52
CA GLY A 434 -13.86 29.27 -27.44
C GLY A 434 -14.19 29.90 -28.78
N PRO A 435 -15.23 30.75 -28.83
CA PRO A 435 -15.77 31.30 -30.06
C PRO A 435 -14.79 32.12 -30.90
N SER A 436 -13.68 32.61 -30.34
CA SER A 436 -12.68 33.36 -31.11
C SER A 436 -11.88 32.49 -32.08
N TRP A 437 -11.84 31.17 -31.86
CA TRP A 437 -11.05 30.23 -32.66
C TRP A 437 -11.88 29.65 -33.80
N GLU A 438 -11.38 29.73 -35.03
CA GLU A 438 -12.09 29.27 -36.24
C GLU A 438 -12.43 27.77 -36.20
N ASN A 439 -11.58 26.95 -35.57
CA ASN A 439 -11.79 25.50 -35.51
C ASN A 439 -12.54 25.07 -34.23
N PHE A 440 -12.98 26.03 -33.41
CA PHE A 440 -13.93 25.77 -32.34
C PHE A 440 -15.33 25.59 -32.92
N THR A 441 -16.02 24.51 -32.55
CA THR A 441 -17.40 24.26 -32.98
C THR A 441 -18.34 24.32 -31.78
N PRO A 442 -19.27 25.30 -31.73
CA PRO A 442 -20.32 25.34 -30.73
C PRO A 442 -21.16 24.05 -30.73
N LEU A 443 -21.68 23.65 -29.57
CA LEU A 443 -22.34 22.35 -29.40
C LEU A 443 -23.56 22.19 -30.31
N ASP A 444 -24.33 23.26 -30.51
CA ASP A 444 -25.50 23.29 -31.41
C ASP A 444 -25.13 23.13 -32.90
N SER A 445 -23.88 23.36 -33.25
CA SER A 445 -23.31 23.24 -34.59
C SER A 445 -22.65 21.89 -34.83
N ILE A 446 -22.73 20.97 -33.86
CA ILE A 446 -22.28 19.59 -33.95
C ILE A 446 -23.49 18.68 -34.22
N SER A 447 -23.38 17.73 -35.15
CA SER A 447 -24.45 16.78 -35.46
C SER A 447 -25.00 16.10 -34.18
N PRO A 448 -26.32 16.12 -33.92
CA PRO A 448 -26.92 15.42 -32.77
C PRO A 448 -26.63 13.92 -32.77
N LEU A 449 -26.44 13.32 -33.96
CA LEU A 449 -26.05 11.91 -34.10
C LEU A 449 -24.68 11.67 -33.49
N LEU A 450 -23.72 12.56 -33.73
CA LEU A 450 -22.38 12.47 -33.16
C LEU A 450 -22.40 12.70 -31.65
N GLN A 451 -23.08 13.76 -31.20
CA GLN A 451 -23.22 14.06 -29.77
C GLN A 451 -23.75 12.82 -29.03
N MET A 452 -24.84 12.24 -29.53
CA MET A 452 -25.42 11.06 -28.90
C MET A 452 -24.53 9.81 -29.05
N SER A 453 -23.83 9.63 -30.17
CA SER A 453 -22.93 8.48 -30.38
C SER A 453 -21.77 8.49 -29.39
N VAL A 454 -21.09 9.64 -29.24
CA VAL A 454 -19.96 9.81 -28.31
C VAL A 454 -20.43 9.63 -26.88
N MET A 455 -21.56 10.25 -26.51
CA MET A 455 -22.12 10.08 -25.16
C MET A 455 -22.49 8.62 -24.90
N GLN A 456 -23.17 7.92 -25.81
CA GLN A 456 -23.52 6.51 -25.61
C GLN A 456 -22.31 5.56 -25.64
N SER A 457 -21.19 5.96 -26.25
CA SER A 457 -19.94 5.21 -26.21
C SER A 457 -19.20 5.37 -24.89
N GLU A 458 -18.99 6.62 -24.47
CA GLU A 458 -18.11 6.96 -23.33
C GLU A 458 -18.86 7.00 -22.00
N ASP A 459 -20.04 7.62 -21.97
CA ASP A 459 -20.72 8.02 -20.74
C ASP A 459 -22.23 8.28 -21.01
N GLY A 460 -22.99 7.19 -21.16
CA GLY A 460 -24.39 7.26 -21.62
C GLY A 460 -25.35 7.98 -20.66
N ALA A 461 -24.90 8.30 -19.45
CA ALA A 461 -25.65 8.98 -18.40
C ALA A 461 -25.04 10.35 -18.02
N PHE A 462 -24.14 10.90 -18.84
CA PHE A 462 -23.36 12.10 -18.57
C PHE A 462 -24.15 13.28 -17.97
N PHE A 463 -25.31 13.59 -18.53
CA PHE A 463 -26.17 14.70 -18.08
C PHE A 463 -26.93 14.43 -16.78
N TYR A 464 -26.96 13.19 -16.30
CA TYR A 464 -27.76 12.79 -15.14
C TYR A 464 -26.93 12.57 -13.87
N HIS A 465 -25.63 12.28 -14.01
CA HIS A 465 -24.75 12.08 -12.87
C HIS A 465 -23.94 13.34 -12.55
N ARG A 466 -23.43 13.44 -11.31
CA ARG A 466 -22.57 14.54 -10.83
C ARG A 466 -21.09 14.14 -10.89
N GLY A 467 -20.56 14.01 -12.10
CA GLY A 467 -19.15 13.64 -12.33
C GLY A 467 -18.79 12.16 -12.25
N PHE A 468 -19.49 11.33 -11.47
CA PHE A 468 -19.12 9.92 -11.27
C PHE A 468 -20.26 8.93 -11.57
N LEU A 469 -19.88 7.72 -12.01
CA LEU A 469 -20.78 6.58 -12.19
C LEU A 469 -20.30 5.38 -11.35
N PRO A 470 -20.78 5.24 -10.09
CA PRO A 470 -20.34 4.17 -9.17
C PRO A 470 -20.50 2.76 -9.74
N ASP A 471 -21.62 2.47 -10.40
CA ASP A 471 -21.85 1.16 -11.03
C ASP A 471 -20.79 0.88 -12.10
N ALA A 472 -20.48 1.84 -12.97
CA ALA A 472 -19.45 1.67 -14.00
C ALA A 472 -18.05 1.45 -13.40
N MET A 473 -17.74 2.12 -12.28
CA MET A 473 -16.48 1.91 -11.54
C MET A 473 -16.43 0.53 -10.89
N ARG A 474 -17.54 0.05 -10.31
CA ARG A 474 -17.65 -1.29 -9.73
C ARG A 474 -17.43 -2.36 -10.80
N GLU A 475 -18.15 -2.29 -11.93
CA GLU A 475 -18.02 -3.26 -13.03
C GLU A 475 -16.61 -3.25 -13.64
N ALA A 476 -15.98 -2.08 -13.74
CA ALA A 476 -14.59 -1.98 -14.18
C ALA A 476 -13.62 -2.66 -13.20
N LEU A 477 -13.83 -2.46 -11.89
CA LEU A 477 -13.00 -3.07 -10.85
C LEU A 477 -13.15 -4.59 -10.81
N ILE A 478 -14.37 -5.12 -10.92
CA ILE A 478 -14.64 -6.57 -11.01
C ILE A 478 -13.85 -7.17 -12.17
N HIS A 479 -14.02 -6.62 -13.38
CA HIS A 479 -13.34 -7.11 -14.57
C HIS A 479 -11.81 -7.02 -14.44
N ASP A 480 -11.27 -5.92 -13.92
CA ASP A 480 -9.83 -5.74 -13.73
C ASP A 480 -9.23 -6.75 -12.73
N LEU A 481 -9.99 -7.13 -11.69
CA LEU A 481 -9.61 -8.16 -10.73
C LEU A 481 -9.64 -9.57 -11.36
N GLU A 482 -10.67 -9.87 -12.17
CA GLU A 482 -10.79 -11.14 -12.89
C GLU A 482 -9.61 -11.37 -13.85
N VAL A 483 -9.30 -10.36 -14.67
CA VAL A 483 -8.21 -10.46 -15.66
C VAL A 483 -6.84 -10.09 -15.10
N ARG A 484 -6.78 -9.68 -13.83
CA ARG A 484 -5.57 -9.27 -13.07
C ARG A 484 -4.74 -8.20 -13.78
N LYS A 485 -5.41 -7.30 -14.49
CA LYS A 485 -4.81 -6.19 -15.23
C LYS A 485 -5.84 -5.07 -15.36
N PHE A 486 -5.36 -3.84 -15.50
CA PHE A 486 -6.23 -2.69 -15.83
C PHE A 486 -6.72 -2.80 -17.28
N ALA A 487 -7.86 -3.44 -17.49
CA ALA A 487 -8.42 -3.73 -18.81
C ALA A 487 -9.65 -2.89 -19.14
N ARG A 488 -10.42 -2.43 -18.14
CA ARG A 488 -11.62 -1.63 -18.35
C ARG A 488 -11.53 -0.30 -17.61
N GLY A 489 -11.84 0.79 -18.30
CA GLY A 489 -11.89 2.12 -17.69
C GLY A 489 -13.28 2.43 -17.12
N GLY A 490 -13.34 2.88 -15.87
CA GLY A 490 -14.57 3.36 -15.23
C GLY A 490 -14.67 4.90 -15.16
N SER A 491 -13.97 5.64 -16.02
CA SER A 491 -13.94 7.12 -15.96
C SER A 491 -15.03 7.73 -16.84
N THR A 492 -15.77 8.70 -16.30
CA THR A 492 -16.81 9.47 -16.99
C THR A 492 -16.23 10.55 -17.90
N ILE A 493 -17.05 11.18 -18.76
CA ILE A 493 -16.60 12.33 -19.57
C ILE A 493 -16.10 13.47 -18.67
N SER A 494 -16.72 13.68 -17.50
CA SER A 494 -16.33 14.73 -16.55
C SER A 494 -14.91 14.49 -16.02
N MET A 495 -14.61 13.25 -15.64
CA MET A 495 -13.27 12.83 -15.21
C MET A 495 -12.24 12.96 -16.32
N GLN A 496 -12.59 12.53 -17.54
CA GLN A 496 -11.71 12.64 -18.71
C GLN A 496 -11.42 14.10 -19.07
N LEU A 497 -12.43 14.97 -19.01
CA LEU A 497 -12.31 16.39 -19.26
C LEU A 497 -11.38 17.05 -18.24
N VAL A 498 -11.63 16.85 -16.94
CA VAL A 498 -10.80 17.41 -15.86
C VAL A 498 -9.35 16.96 -15.97
N LYS A 499 -9.14 15.65 -16.21
CA LYS A 499 -7.82 15.08 -16.47
C LYS A 499 -7.10 15.81 -17.60
N ASN A 500 -7.79 16.12 -18.69
CA ASN A 500 -7.17 16.75 -19.85
C ASN A 500 -6.91 18.25 -19.65
N VAL A 501 -7.80 18.96 -18.95
CA VAL A 501 -7.77 20.44 -18.84
C VAL A 501 -6.91 20.95 -17.67
N PHE A 502 -6.85 20.21 -16.57
CA PHE A 502 -6.20 20.66 -15.33
C PHE A 502 -4.97 19.83 -14.94
N LEU A 503 -4.93 18.56 -15.32
CA LEU A 503 -3.92 17.64 -14.79
C LEU A 503 -2.85 17.28 -15.83
N ASN A 504 -1.65 16.99 -15.34
CA ASN A 504 -0.59 16.44 -16.17
C ASN A 504 -0.89 14.98 -16.56
N ARG A 505 -0.24 14.45 -17.60
CA ARG A 505 -0.47 13.06 -18.06
C ARG A 505 0.20 11.98 -17.18
N ASN A 506 0.76 12.32 -16.01
CA ASN A 506 1.47 11.34 -15.17
C ASN A 506 0.49 10.35 -14.53
N LYS A 507 0.61 9.06 -14.86
CA LYS A 507 -0.28 8.01 -14.33
C LYS A 507 0.11 7.59 -12.91
N ASN A 508 -0.30 8.36 -11.91
CA ASN A 508 -0.11 8.06 -10.49
C ASN A 508 -1.41 8.18 -9.68
N ILE A 509 -1.40 7.66 -8.44
CA ILE A 509 -2.57 7.62 -7.55
C ILE A 509 -2.97 9.02 -7.09
N ALA A 510 -1.99 9.88 -6.75
CA ALA A 510 -2.23 11.25 -6.31
C ALA A 510 -3.06 12.04 -7.33
N ARG A 511 -2.62 12.03 -8.59
CA ARG A 511 -3.31 12.65 -9.71
C ARG A 511 -4.73 12.12 -9.87
N LYS A 512 -4.96 10.82 -9.68
CA LYS A 512 -6.32 10.26 -9.82
C LYS A 512 -7.24 10.71 -8.69
N LEU A 513 -6.70 10.88 -7.47
CA LEU A 513 -7.45 11.43 -6.35
C LEU A 513 -7.71 12.93 -6.52
N GLU A 514 -6.72 13.69 -7.01
CA GLU A 514 -6.86 15.10 -7.38
C GLU A 514 -7.92 15.30 -8.47
N GLU A 515 -7.92 14.45 -9.51
CA GLU A 515 -8.95 14.40 -10.56
C GLU A 515 -10.35 14.24 -9.96
N ALA A 516 -10.52 13.30 -9.02
CA ALA A 516 -11.81 13.10 -8.37
C ALA A 516 -12.23 14.32 -7.54
N LEU A 517 -11.32 14.94 -6.80
CA LEU A 517 -11.62 16.14 -6.02
C LEU A 517 -12.00 17.32 -6.92
N ILE A 518 -11.28 17.57 -8.03
CA ILE A 518 -11.60 18.65 -8.97
C ILE A 518 -12.95 18.39 -9.67
N VAL A 519 -13.22 17.16 -10.12
CA VAL A 519 -14.53 16.79 -10.69
C VAL A 519 -15.65 17.07 -9.70
N TRP A 520 -15.46 16.65 -8.44
CA TRP A 520 -16.45 16.89 -7.39
C TRP A 520 -16.66 18.40 -7.17
N LEU A 521 -15.60 19.21 -7.10
CA LEU A 521 -15.70 20.66 -6.95
C LEU A 521 -16.48 21.32 -8.10
N ILE A 522 -16.15 20.97 -9.35
CA ILE A 522 -16.81 21.53 -10.54
C ILE A 522 -18.29 21.17 -10.58
N GLU A 523 -18.62 19.92 -10.31
CA GLU A 523 -19.99 19.40 -10.37
C GLU A 523 -20.86 19.89 -9.21
N THR A 524 -20.29 19.98 -7.99
CA THR A 524 -21.02 20.43 -6.80
C THR A 524 -21.30 21.94 -6.84
N GLU A 525 -20.29 22.76 -7.16
CA GLU A 525 -20.45 24.21 -7.23
C GLU A 525 -20.99 24.69 -8.59
N HIS A 526 -21.27 23.76 -9.51
CA HIS A 526 -21.75 24.06 -10.87
C HIS A 526 -20.84 25.07 -11.60
N LEU A 527 -19.52 24.92 -11.42
CA LEU A 527 -18.53 25.85 -11.94
C LEU A 527 -18.56 25.94 -13.47
N THR A 528 -18.95 24.85 -14.13
CA THR A 528 -19.16 24.78 -15.58
C THR A 528 -20.43 23.97 -15.88
N PRO A 529 -21.39 24.52 -16.66
CA PRO A 529 -22.59 23.78 -17.05
C PRO A 529 -22.27 22.51 -17.86
N LYS A 530 -23.04 21.43 -17.66
CA LYS A 530 -22.85 20.14 -18.37
C LYS A 530 -22.77 20.29 -19.89
N ALA A 531 -23.62 21.13 -20.49
CA ALA A 531 -23.59 21.38 -21.93
C ALA A 531 -22.25 21.99 -22.36
N ARG A 532 -21.74 22.98 -21.62
CA ARG A 532 -20.43 23.59 -21.88
C ARG A 532 -19.29 22.61 -21.64
N MET A 533 -19.35 21.78 -20.59
CA MET A 533 -18.37 20.71 -20.37
C MET A 533 -18.31 19.76 -21.57
N TYR A 534 -19.46 19.37 -22.12
CA TYR A 534 -19.52 18.48 -23.25
C TYR A 534 -19.04 19.13 -24.56
N GLU A 535 -19.37 20.40 -24.76
CA GLU A 535 -18.84 21.22 -25.86
C GLU A 535 -17.31 21.30 -25.82
N VAL A 536 -16.74 21.65 -24.65
CA VAL A 536 -15.29 21.69 -24.46
C VAL A 536 -14.69 20.31 -24.71
N TYR A 537 -15.29 19.24 -24.17
CA TYR A 537 -14.83 17.88 -24.38
C TYR A 537 -14.69 17.52 -25.86
N LEU A 538 -15.72 17.78 -26.68
CA LEU A 538 -15.69 17.49 -28.11
C LEU A 538 -14.66 18.35 -28.87
N ASN A 539 -14.36 19.55 -28.38
CA ASN A 539 -13.40 20.48 -28.98
C ASN A 539 -11.95 20.27 -28.54
N ILE A 540 -11.68 19.54 -27.45
CA ILE A 540 -10.31 19.23 -27.00
C ILE A 540 -9.93 17.76 -27.11
N ALA A 541 -10.91 16.87 -27.32
CA ALA A 541 -10.64 15.45 -27.48
C ALA A 541 -9.67 15.22 -28.65
N GLU A 542 -8.74 14.27 -28.45
CA GLU A 542 -7.87 13.78 -29.52
C GLU A 542 -8.66 12.74 -30.33
N TRP A 543 -8.80 12.98 -31.63
CA TRP A 543 -9.54 12.12 -32.56
C TRP A 543 -8.62 11.36 -33.52
N GLY A 544 -7.31 11.57 -33.41
CA GLY A 544 -6.26 10.95 -34.21
C GLY A 544 -4.90 11.57 -33.86
N PRO A 545 -3.78 11.03 -34.33
CA PRO A 545 -2.46 11.62 -34.08
C PRO A 545 -2.44 13.10 -34.51
N MET A 546 -2.26 14.00 -33.55
CA MET A 546 -2.28 15.47 -33.75
C MET A 546 -3.60 16.05 -34.28
N VAL A 547 -4.71 15.31 -34.22
CA VAL A 547 -6.04 15.77 -34.63
C VAL A 547 -6.86 16.05 -33.38
N TYR A 548 -6.97 17.31 -32.99
CA TYR A 548 -7.66 17.76 -31.79
C TYR A 548 -8.92 18.54 -32.12
N GLY A 549 -10.02 18.20 -31.45
CA GLY A 549 -11.30 18.85 -31.64
C GLY A 549 -12.11 18.32 -32.83
N ILE A 550 -13.43 18.44 -32.70
CA ILE A 550 -14.34 17.80 -33.64
C ILE A 550 -14.32 18.42 -35.04
N HIS A 551 -14.02 19.71 -35.15
CA HIS A 551 -13.87 20.39 -36.44
C HIS A 551 -12.77 19.73 -37.27
N GLU A 552 -11.58 19.62 -36.67
CA GLU A 552 -10.42 18.98 -37.28
C GLU A 552 -10.70 17.53 -37.60
N ALA A 553 -11.37 16.79 -36.71
CA ALA A 553 -11.71 15.39 -36.94
C ALA A 553 -12.66 15.20 -38.14
N ALA A 554 -13.73 15.98 -38.23
CA ALA A 554 -14.68 15.91 -39.34
C ALA A 554 -14.02 16.23 -40.69
N SER A 555 -13.12 17.22 -40.70
CA SER A 555 -12.29 17.57 -41.85
C SER A 555 -11.30 16.44 -42.21
N PHE A 556 -10.55 15.96 -41.21
CA PHE A 556 -9.50 14.95 -41.36
C PHE A 556 -10.04 13.62 -41.90
N TYR A 557 -11.14 13.10 -41.36
CA TYR A 557 -11.70 11.81 -41.78
C TYR A 557 -12.56 11.93 -43.04
N PHE A 558 -13.43 12.94 -43.10
CA PHE A 558 -14.53 12.97 -44.08
C PHE A 558 -14.56 14.21 -44.97
N ASN A 559 -13.67 15.18 -44.75
CA ASN A 559 -13.67 16.49 -45.42
C ASN A 559 -15.05 17.18 -45.30
N LYS A 560 -15.63 17.17 -44.09
CA LYS A 560 -16.97 17.68 -43.78
C LYS A 560 -16.93 18.64 -42.60
N ARG A 561 -17.98 19.46 -42.47
CA ARG A 561 -18.25 20.19 -41.22
C ARG A 561 -18.86 19.24 -40.18
N PRO A 562 -18.67 19.48 -38.87
CA PRO A 562 -19.26 18.65 -37.80
C PRO A 562 -20.77 18.44 -37.89
N SER A 563 -21.51 19.44 -38.39
CA SER A 563 -22.96 19.35 -38.59
C SER A 563 -23.40 18.43 -39.75
N GLN A 564 -22.48 18.04 -40.64
CA GLN A 564 -22.76 17.27 -41.85
C GLN A 564 -22.42 15.77 -41.73
N LEU A 565 -21.98 15.34 -40.54
CA LEU A 565 -21.62 13.95 -40.28
C LEU A 565 -22.86 13.05 -40.32
N SER A 566 -22.75 11.95 -41.08
CA SER A 566 -23.81 10.93 -41.13
C SER A 566 -23.86 10.10 -39.85
N LEU A 567 -24.86 9.22 -39.74
CA LEU A 567 -24.99 8.28 -38.62
C LEU A 567 -23.76 7.38 -38.49
N GLU A 568 -23.33 6.74 -39.57
CA GLU A 568 -22.19 5.81 -39.55
C GLU A 568 -20.86 6.54 -39.34
N GLU A 569 -20.69 7.74 -39.89
CA GLU A 569 -19.52 8.58 -39.63
C GLU A 569 -19.47 9.03 -38.17
N SER A 570 -20.63 9.32 -37.57
CA SER A 570 -20.77 9.69 -36.15
C SER A 570 -20.42 8.52 -35.21
N ILE A 571 -20.94 7.33 -35.50
CA ILE A 571 -20.63 6.10 -34.78
C ILE A 571 -19.14 5.75 -34.93
N PHE A 572 -18.58 5.92 -36.14
CA PHE A 572 -17.16 5.72 -36.37
C PHE A 572 -16.33 6.65 -35.48
N LEU A 573 -16.58 7.96 -35.48
CA LEU A 573 -15.80 8.90 -34.67
C LEU A 573 -15.90 8.57 -33.18
N ALA A 574 -17.09 8.18 -32.69
CA ALA A 574 -17.27 7.72 -31.31
C ALA A 574 -16.39 6.49 -30.97
N SER A 575 -16.20 5.57 -31.92
CA SER A 575 -15.34 4.38 -31.75
C SER A 575 -13.84 4.71 -31.59
N ILE A 576 -13.40 5.87 -32.08
CA ILE A 576 -12.00 6.28 -32.09
C ILE A 576 -11.56 6.92 -30.77
N VAL A 577 -12.48 7.60 -30.08
CA VAL A 577 -12.22 8.36 -28.84
C VAL A 577 -11.45 7.58 -27.76
N PRO A 578 -11.73 6.27 -27.50
CA PRO A 578 -10.97 5.51 -26.51
C PRO A 578 -9.48 5.32 -26.85
N LYS A 579 -9.13 5.24 -28.14
CA LYS A 579 -7.77 4.91 -28.63
C LYS A 579 -7.43 5.67 -29.93
N PRO A 580 -7.35 7.00 -29.90
CA PRO A 580 -7.29 7.83 -31.11
C PRO A 580 -6.05 7.59 -31.97
N LYS A 581 -4.90 7.36 -31.33
CA LYS A 581 -3.62 7.09 -32.03
C LYS A 581 -3.59 5.77 -32.80
N HIS A 582 -4.50 4.87 -32.49
CA HIS A 582 -4.59 3.57 -33.13
C HIS A 582 -5.75 3.48 -34.13
N PHE A 583 -6.27 4.61 -34.62
CA PHE A 583 -7.40 4.62 -35.56
C PHE A 583 -7.15 3.74 -36.80
N LYS A 584 -5.90 3.66 -37.29
CA LYS A 584 -5.55 2.80 -38.44
C LYS A 584 -5.87 1.32 -38.18
N ASN A 585 -5.86 0.86 -36.93
CA ASN A 585 -6.20 -0.51 -36.56
C ASN A 585 -7.69 -0.81 -36.73
N SER A 586 -8.54 0.21 -36.90
CA SER A 586 -9.96 0.03 -37.23
C SER A 586 -10.19 -0.20 -38.72
N PHE A 587 -9.15 -0.05 -39.55
CA PHE A 587 -9.22 -0.20 -41.00
C PHE A 587 -8.40 -1.39 -41.51
N THR A 588 -8.79 -1.91 -42.67
CA THR A 588 -8.02 -2.84 -43.48
C THR A 588 -6.93 -2.10 -44.26
N ALA A 589 -5.99 -2.82 -44.87
CA ALA A 589 -4.88 -2.22 -45.63
C ALA A 589 -5.35 -1.36 -46.82
N ASP A 590 -6.52 -1.64 -47.39
CA ASP A 590 -7.17 -0.87 -48.45
C ASP A 590 -8.05 0.28 -47.95
N GLY A 591 -8.05 0.56 -46.64
CA GLY A 591 -8.72 1.72 -46.03
C GLY A 591 -10.22 1.55 -45.80
N ARG A 592 -10.74 0.32 -45.80
CA ARG A 592 -12.13 -0.01 -45.40
C ARG A 592 -12.19 -0.30 -43.91
N LEU A 593 -13.33 -0.07 -43.25
CA LEU A 593 -13.48 -0.48 -41.85
C LEU A 593 -13.42 -2.00 -41.71
N GLN A 594 -12.76 -2.47 -40.65
CA GLN A 594 -12.71 -3.90 -40.32
C GLN A 594 -14.08 -4.42 -39.88
N GLU A 595 -14.42 -5.65 -40.29
CA GLU A 595 -15.67 -6.32 -39.90
C GLU A 595 -15.82 -6.46 -38.38
N SER A 596 -14.73 -6.50 -37.62
CA SER A 596 -14.76 -6.53 -36.15
C SER A 596 -15.46 -5.31 -35.54
N GLN A 597 -15.65 -4.22 -36.29
CA GLN A 597 -16.36 -3.01 -35.85
C GLN A 597 -17.89 -3.13 -35.95
N GLU A 598 -18.43 -4.13 -36.68
CA GLU A 598 -19.88 -4.26 -36.88
C GLU A 598 -20.64 -4.40 -35.56
N GLY A 599 -20.10 -5.18 -34.61
CA GLY A 599 -20.71 -5.35 -33.30
C GLY A 599 -20.81 -4.04 -32.52
N TYR A 600 -19.78 -3.20 -32.60
CA TYR A 600 -19.80 -1.86 -31.98
C TYR A 600 -20.81 -0.94 -32.66
N PHE A 601 -20.87 -0.94 -34.00
CA PHE A 601 -21.81 -0.10 -34.74
C PHE A 601 -23.26 -0.46 -34.43
N ARG A 602 -23.58 -1.75 -34.40
CA ARG A 602 -24.90 -2.25 -34.04
C ARG A 602 -25.27 -1.84 -32.61
N LEU A 603 -24.36 -2.03 -31.66
CA LEU A 603 -24.56 -1.66 -30.25
C LEU A 603 -24.87 -0.17 -30.09
N ILE A 604 -24.09 0.72 -30.75
CA ILE A 604 -24.34 2.16 -30.65
C ILE A 604 -25.65 2.53 -31.37
N ALA A 605 -25.91 1.99 -32.55
CA ALA A 605 -27.16 2.24 -33.27
C ALA A 605 -28.41 1.85 -32.44
N GLU A 606 -28.38 0.69 -31.78
CA GLU A 606 -29.44 0.26 -30.86
C GLU A 606 -29.59 1.22 -29.68
N ARG A 607 -28.48 1.72 -29.11
CA ARG A 607 -28.52 2.73 -28.03
C ARG A 607 -29.12 4.05 -28.52
N LEU A 608 -28.81 4.47 -29.75
CA LEU A 608 -29.37 5.69 -30.35
C LEU A 608 -30.86 5.56 -30.62
N ALA A 609 -31.31 4.40 -31.11
CA ALA A 609 -32.74 4.11 -31.30
C ALA A 609 -33.49 4.10 -29.97
N LYS A 610 -32.93 3.48 -28.93
CA LYS A 610 -33.48 3.50 -27.56
C LYS A 610 -33.58 4.90 -26.97
N LYS A 611 -32.75 5.84 -27.44
CA LYS A 611 -32.79 7.26 -27.06
C LYS A 611 -33.65 8.10 -28.01
N GLU A 612 -34.35 7.47 -28.95
CA GLU A 612 -35.25 8.09 -29.94
C GLU A 612 -34.55 9.12 -30.84
N VAL A 613 -33.22 9.01 -30.97
CA VAL A 613 -32.41 9.87 -31.84
C VAL A 613 -32.54 9.43 -33.30
N ILE A 614 -32.73 8.12 -33.51
CA ILE A 614 -32.99 7.48 -34.79
C ILE A 614 -34.12 6.47 -34.62
N THR A 615 -34.72 6.01 -35.72
CA THR A 615 -35.72 4.94 -35.69
C THR A 615 -35.08 3.55 -35.64
N ASP A 616 -35.79 2.53 -35.15
CA ASP A 616 -35.34 1.13 -35.18
C ASP A 616 -35.01 0.66 -36.61
N ALA A 617 -35.76 1.15 -37.61
CA ALA A 617 -35.50 0.86 -39.01
C ALA A 617 -34.15 1.44 -39.48
N GLN A 618 -33.82 2.68 -39.07
CA GLN A 618 -32.52 3.28 -39.36
C GLN A 618 -31.40 2.52 -38.65
N ALA A 619 -31.60 2.13 -37.39
CA ALA A 619 -30.61 1.34 -36.64
C ALA A 619 -30.32 -0.02 -37.30
N ALA A 620 -31.36 -0.71 -37.79
CA ALA A 620 -31.23 -1.98 -38.49
C ALA A 620 -30.51 -1.86 -39.86
N GLN A 621 -30.50 -0.67 -40.45
CA GLN A 621 -29.87 -0.40 -41.75
C GLN A 621 -28.43 0.12 -41.64
N VAL A 622 -27.91 0.35 -40.43
CA VAL A 622 -26.53 0.80 -40.22
C VAL A 622 -25.55 -0.20 -40.84
N ASN A 623 -24.69 0.31 -41.72
CA ASN A 623 -23.72 -0.50 -42.44
C ASN A 623 -22.33 0.14 -42.39
N ILE A 624 -21.34 -0.57 -41.85
CA ILE A 624 -19.97 -0.08 -41.72
C ILE A 624 -19.34 0.29 -43.07
N ASN A 625 -19.80 -0.30 -44.18
CA ASN A 625 -19.31 0.00 -45.53
C ASN A 625 -19.69 1.40 -46.02
N ASN A 626 -20.64 2.06 -45.36
CA ASN A 626 -21.01 3.45 -45.65
C ASN A 626 -19.95 4.45 -45.14
N VAL A 627 -19.04 4.02 -44.25
CA VAL A 627 -17.92 4.84 -43.79
C VAL A 627 -16.82 4.81 -44.84
N VAL A 628 -16.72 5.89 -45.61
CA VAL A 628 -15.69 6.06 -46.63
C VAL A 628 -14.82 7.26 -46.28
N LEU A 629 -13.53 7.02 -46.04
CA LEU A 629 -12.56 8.08 -45.79
C LEU A 629 -12.42 8.99 -47.02
N LYS A 630 -12.53 10.30 -46.79
CA LYS A 630 -12.48 11.33 -47.85
C LYS A 630 -11.49 12.45 -47.56
N GLY A 631 -11.16 12.70 -46.29
CA GLY A 631 -10.20 13.73 -45.89
C GLY A 631 -8.75 13.25 -45.92
N VAL A 632 -7.88 13.97 -45.21
CA VAL A 632 -6.44 13.68 -45.09
C VAL A 632 -6.19 12.26 -44.59
N ALA A 633 -7.08 11.70 -43.75
CA ALA A 633 -7.01 10.32 -43.28
C ALA A 633 -6.85 9.30 -44.43
N LYS A 634 -7.52 9.53 -45.57
CA LYS A 634 -7.42 8.65 -46.75
C LYS A 634 -6.00 8.58 -47.29
N SER A 635 -5.29 9.71 -47.31
CA SER A 635 -3.90 9.77 -47.79
C SER A 635 -2.91 9.03 -46.89
N SER A 636 -3.23 8.84 -45.61
CA SER A 636 -2.40 8.14 -44.63
C SER A 636 -2.36 6.61 -44.81
N PHE A 637 -3.23 6.06 -45.67
CA PHE A 637 -3.23 4.65 -46.10
C PHE A 637 -2.55 4.44 -47.47
N VAL A 638 -2.23 5.53 -48.18
CA VAL A 638 -1.57 5.48 -49.50
C VAL A 638 -0.06 5.78 -49.40
N SER A 639 0.41 6.39 -48.30
CA SER A 639 1.82 6.71 -48.06
C SER A 639 2.33 6.15 -46.73
N GLU A 640 3.50 5.51 -46.74
CA GLU A 640 4.18 4.97 -45.54
C GLU A 640 4.78 6.07 -44.62
N SER A 641 4.73 7.35 -45.02
CA SER A 641 5.51 8.43 -44.41
C SER A 641 4.86 9.14 -43.21
N TRP A 642 3.71 8.68 -42.72
CA TRP A 642 3.06 9.21 -41.51
C TRP A 642 3.20 8.19 -40.36
N GLN A 643 4.37 8.20 -39.72
CA GLN A 643 4.61 7.62 -38.39
C GLN A 643 4.86 8.76 -37.41
#